data_AF-A0A485LN21-F1
#
_entry.id   AF-A0A485LN21-F1
#
_cell.length_a   1.000
_cell.length_b   1.000
_cell.length_c   1.000
_cell.angle_alpha   90.00
_cell.angle_beta   90.00
_cell.angle_gamma   90.00
#
_symmetry.space_group_name_H-M   'P 1'
#
loop_
_entity.id
_entity.type
_entity.pdbx_description
1 polymer ?
#
loop_
_entity_poly.entity_id
_entity_poly.type
_entity_poly.pdbx_seq_one_letter_code
_entity_poly.pdbx_strand_id
1 'polypeptide(L)'
;MDDGSVPSLAPEEIAAHAPLTAIRVLLALISYFLFVTDVPRSGYGFKTIPFPLVSTNQYSLYGPSNYRVAQISRNKTTGTFGGLDGKGGPLSTVDLWLYKFDTTSVSMRSTMQYFAPNIWDPCLAYKQTCASSTLDLKTVFTMLDTLVSLTAAHSRTLTLRVESFFVDKLHDVLAPRIFNIKYWQTIQVNVFNNPAQASVCQAKMTAQPSFCQLPWHNYVHLGGSPTNVVLVADFIQAKAKAYSLLPNQTVQLLLLENIVGNLPDTSGVVDTAVRKFDIVAIFRVQTCDPGGLCITDTVEDYRFEGGILTTNTVAWYRTLRLLRFLGQMYNLLRVLALLWGCYALLRTNATFTRVSTLAKLVQVLKLGLRILCQVVVYGSWFPVALFVAAHVIDCPMVYQYSASKWRTILGVVNFTPVDVMTIAACHMRNVWLLSLVSKIHLLSYPIHSFATHGVPGARGYALISASFLSVFLSIRIRSIRSTELLQVIPVPPGPHLPLLHVTSNISSQSSPGGLWLDLKTLLISVTLVLIALRIKFKHVLYVPTFVPHGALVFGSPLLFSTSWFGSLLDTDAIDGSKVGVVLSVRRGQSVVTLLMNLAWMTDPMTFAMALWKNPMVHMYEHTTTKETFLHPLPLKLMASWKNEDAETFRLIGKYRFMGLPWTDRLLVE
;
A
#
# COMPACT_ATOMS: atom_id res chain seq x y z
N MET A 1 54.43 -25.83 25.81
CA MET A 1 53.11 -25.19 25.79
C MET A 1 52.78 -25.04 24.32
N ASP A 2 52.21 -26.10 23.74
CA ASP A 2 51.77 -26.07 22.35
C ASP A 2 50.55 -25.15 22.26
N ASP A 3 50.64 -24.13 21.41
CA ASP A 3 49.51 -23.29 21.06
C ASP A 3 48.45 -24.18 20.41
N GLY A 4 47.42 -24.55 21.18
CA GLY A 4 46.20 -25.21 20.74
C GLY A 4 45.38 -24.30 19.83
N SER A 5 45.96 -23.88 18.71
CA SER A 5 45.33 -23.05 17.70
C SER A 5 44.26 -23.87 16.97
N VAL A 6 43.03 -23.38 17.04
CA VAL A 6 41.89 -23.92 16.29
C VAL A 6 42.22 -23.81 14.78
N PRO A 7 41.95 -24.82 13.94
CA PRO A 7 42.31 -24.79 12.53
C PRO A 7 41.77 -23.54 11.83
N SER A 8 42.66 -22.74 11.25
CA SER A 8 42.32 -21.53 10.52
C SER A 8 41.71 -21.90 9.16
N LEU A 9 40.45 -21.52 8.91
CA LEU A 9 39.81 -21.75 7.62
C LEU A 9 40.43 -20.84 6.55
N ALA A 10 40.97 -21.44 5.49
CA ALA A 10 41.54 -20.70 4.38
C ALA A 10 40.43 -20.05 3.51
N PRO A 11 40.66 -18.87 2.91
CA PRO A 11 39.68 -18.21 2.02
C PRO A 11 39.20 -19.08 0.84
N GLU A 12 40.05 -20.01 0.41
CA GLU A 12 39.76 -20.98 -0.66
C GLU A 12 38.75 -22.03 -0.21
N GLU A 13 38.80 -22.45 1.07
CA GLU A 13 37.82 -23.38 1.66
C GLU A 13 36.45 -22.71 1.82
N ILE A 14 36.42 -21.42 2.22
CA ILE A 14 35.17 -20.64 2.26
C ILE A 14 34.57 -20.53 0.86
N ALA A 15 35.40 -20.34 -0.16
CA ALA A 15 34.94 -20.28 -1.55
C ALA A 15 34.37 -21.62 -2.06
N ALA A 16 34.97 -22.74 -1.63
CA ALA A 16 34.53 -24.08 -2.00
C ALA A 16 33.18 -24.46 -1.36
N HIS A 17 32.96 -24.07 -0.10
CA HIS A 17 31.77 -24.49 0.67
C HIS A 17 30.64 -23.44 0.70
N ALA A 18 30.90 -22.20 0.31
CA ALA A 18 29.90 -21.15 0.12
C ALA A 18 30.11 -20.46 -1.24
N PRO A 19 29.73 -21.13 -2.36
CA PRO A 19 29.96 -20.61 -3.69
C PRO A 19 29.12 -19.36 -3.96
N LEU A 20 29.78 -18.35 -4.53
CA LEU A 20 29.19 -17.07 -4.89
C LEU A 20 28.87 -17.08 -6.38
N THR A 21 27.61 -17.32 -6.75
CA THR A 21 27.16 -17.28 -8.14
C THR A 21 26.92 -15.84 -8.60
N ALA A 22 27.11 -15.56 -9.90
CA ALA A 22 26.89 -14.23 -10.46
C ALA A 22 25.46 -13.70 -10.20
N ILE A 23 24.47 -14.59 -10.22
CA ILE A 23 23.08 -14.23 -9.92
C ILE A 23 22.90 -13.84 -8.45
N ARG A 24 23.50 -14.58 -7.51
CA ARG A 24 23.48 -14.22 -6.08
C ARG A 24 24.12 -12.86 -5.84
N VAL A 25 25.25 -12.57 -6.50
CA VAL A 25 25.89 -11.25 -6.45
C VAL A 25 24.96 -10.17 -6.95
N LEU A 26 24.36 -10.35 -8.13
CA LEU A 26 23.45 -9.37 -8.72
C LEU A 26 22.25 -9.10 -7.80
N LEU A 27 21.59 -10.13 -7.29
CA LEU A 27 20.43 -10.00 -6.39
C LEU A 27 20.80 -9.33 -5.06
N ALA A 28 21.95 -9.66 -4.49
CA ALA A 28 22.44 -9.04 -3.26
C ALA A 28 22.76 -7.55 -3.48
N LEU A 29 23.42 -7.20 -4.59
CA LEU A 29 23.71 -5.82 -4.95
C LEU A 29 22.43 -5.01 -5.17
N ILE A 30 21.44 -5.57 -5.88
CA ILE A 30 20.12 -4.93 -6.06
C ILE A 30 19.43 -4.74 -4.70
N SER A 31 19.46 -5.74 -3.83
CA SER A 31 18.82 -5.68 -2.51
C SER A 31 19.46 -4.60 -1.63
N TYR A 32 20.80 -4.54 -1.57
CA TYR A 32 21.51 -3.48 -0.85
C TYR A 32 21.27 -2.11 -1.48
N PHE A 33 21.23 -2.00 -2.81
CA PHE A 33 20.92 -0.74 -3.48
C PHE A 33 19.51 -0.25 -3.12
N LEU A 34 18.50 -1.10 -3.24
CA LEU A 34 17.11 -0.78 -2.89
C LEU A 34 16.97 -0.41 -1.41
N PHE A 35 17.72 -1.09 -0.55
CA PHE A 35 17.73 -0.84 0.89
C PHE A 35 18.40 0.51 1.25
N VAL A 36 19.61 0.76 0.73
CA VAL A 36 20.35 2.01 0.98
C VAL A 36 19.58 3.22 0.43
N THR A 37 18.90 3.04 -0.70
CA THR A 37 18.08 4.07 -1.34
C THR A 37 16.65 4.14 -0.82
N ASP A 38 16.26 3.33 0.18
CA ASP A 38 14.87 3.29 0.66
C ASP A 38 14.37 4.67 1.09
N VAL A 39 15.06 5.31 2.04
CA VAL A 39 14.71 6.65 2.53
C VAL A 39 14.89 7.75 1.47
N PRO A 40 15.99 7.82 0.70
CA PRO A 40 16.11 8.77 -0.41
C PRO A 40 15.00 8.66 -1.46
N ARG A 41 14.56 7.44 -1.80
CA ARG A 41 13.56 7.17 -2.83
C ARG A 41 12.13 7.41 -2.35
N SER A 42 11.82 7.00 -1.11
CA SER A 42 10.47 7.03 -0.57
C SER A 42 10.21 8.22 0.38
N GLY A 43 11.26 8.97 0.72
CA GLY A 43 11.22 10.12 1.62
C GLY A 43 11.02 9.75 3.10
N TYR A 44 11.20 10.73 3.98
CA TYR A 44 10.99 10.55 5.42
C TYR A 44 9.51 10.55 5.84
N GLY A 45 8.61 10.96 4.96
CA GLY A 45 7.21 11.26 5.26
C GLY A 45 6.81 12.59 4.60
N PHE A 46 5.62 13.08 4.91
CA PHE A 46 5.08 14.29 4.30
C PHE A 46 5.45 15.55 5.09
N LYS A 47 6.52 16.26 4.67
CA LYS A 47 6.87 17.58 5.22
C LYS A 47 5.81 18.63 4.86
N THR A 48 5.31 18.52 3.64
CA THR A 48 4.19 19.29 3.10
C THR A 48 3.25 18.31 2.41
N ILE A 49 1.97 18.64 2.39
CA ILE A 49 1.00 17.87 1.63
C ILE A 49 1.06 18.35 0.17
N PRO A 50 1.19 17.45 -0.82
CA PRO A 50 1.32 17.81 -2.24
C PRO A 50 -0.04 18.16 -2.87
N PHE A 51 -0.91 18.80 -2.09
CA PHE A 51 -2.27 19.16 -2.47
C PHE A 51 -2.54 20.60 -2.01
N PRO A 52 -3.32 21.39 -2.78
CA PRO A 52 -3.69 22.75 -2.39
C PRO A 52 -4.40 22.80 -1.04
N LEU A 53 -4.02 23.75 -0.19
CA LEU A 53 -4.64 23.96 1.12
C LEU A 53 -5.98 24.68 0.95
N VAL A 54 -7.04 24.08 1.47
CA VAL A 54 -8.41 24.63 1.42
C VAL A 54 -8.78 25.28 2.75
N SER A 55 -8.46 24.61 3.85
CA SER A 55 -8.67 25.09 5.23
C SER A 55 -7.64 24.41 6.14
N THR A 56 -7.66 24.72 7.43
CA THR A 56 -6.77 24.09 8.42
C THR A 56 -6.88 22.57 8.34
N ASN A 57 -5.78 21.91 8.01
CA ASN A 57 -5.69 20.45 7.81
C ASN A 57 -6.60 19.87 6.72
N GLN A 58 -7.16 20.70 5.83
CA GLN A 58 -8.00 20.28 4.70
C GLN A 58 -7.35 20.66 3.38
N TYR A 59 -7.28 19.70 2.47
CA TYR A 59 -6.58 19.83 1.20
C TYR A 59 -7.43 19.36 0.04
N SER A 60 -7.30 20.01 -1.12
CA SER A 60 -7.96 19.59 -2.37
C SER A 60 -7.24 18.36 -2.93
N LEU A 61 -7.79 17.18 -2.66
CA LEU A 61 -7.16 15.90 -3.00
C LEU A 61 -7.16 15.63 -4.51
N TYR A 62 -8.24 16.05 -5.18
CA TYR A 62 -8.40 16.03 -6.62
C TYR A 62 -9.51 16.99 -7.02
N GLY A 63 -9.50 17.34 -8.30
CA GLY A 63 -10.29 18.45 -8.78
C GLY A 63 -9.67 19.78 -8.35
N PRO A 64 -10.37 20.88 -8.61
CA PRO A 64 -11.72 20.88 -9.12
C PRO A 64 -11.79 20.48 -10.60
N SER A 65 -12.67 19.54 -10.93
CA SER A 65 -12.91 19.10 -12.31
C SER A 65 -14.29 19.52 -12.76
N ASN A 66 -14.39 20.02 -13.98
CA ASN A 66 -15.66 20.38 -14.61
C ASN A 66 -15.63 19.95 -16.08
N TYR A 67 -16.73 19.41 -16.58
CA TYR A 67 -16.82 18.95 -17.97
C TYR A 67 -18.27 18.77 -18.41
N ARG A 68 -18.49 18.91 -19.73
CA ARG A 68 -19.73 18.52 -20.38
C ARG A 68 -19.68 17.04 -20.74
N VAL A 69 -20.70 16.29 -20.35
CA VAL A 69 -20.87 14.88 -20.72
C VAL A 69 -21.53 14.77 -22.09
N ALA A 70 -22.68 15.39 -22.27
CA ALA A 70 -23.40 15.41 -23.53
C ALA A 70 -24.31 16.63 -23.61
N GLN A 71 -24.40 17.23 -24.78
CA GLN A 71 -25.50 18.14 -25.14
C GLN A 71 -26.27 17.49 -26.28
N ILE A 72 -27.53 17.17 -26.03
CA ILE A 72 -28.38 16.44 -26.97
C ILE A 72 -29.52 17.35 -27.39
N SER A 73 -29.63 17.61 -28.68
CA SER A 73 -30.71 18.38 -29.28
C SER A 73 -31.61 17.47 -30.11
N ARG A 74 -32.92 17.71 -30.01
CA ARG A 74 -33.93 17.06 -30.84
C ARG A 74 -34.21 17.95 -32.05
N ASN A 75 -34.05 17.41 -33.25
CA ASN A 75 -34.48 18.11 -34.44
C ASN A 75 -36.01 18.11 -34.51
N LYS A 76 -36.61 19.30 -34.57
CA LYS A 76 -38.07 19.49 -34.58
C LYS A 76 -38.75 18.89 -35.81
N THR A 77 -38.08 18.86 -36.96
CA THR A 77 -38.69 18.41 -38.22
C THR A 77 -38.55 16.90 -38.43
N THR A 78 -37.37 16.34 -38.16
CA THR A 78 -37.09 14.90 -38.38
C THR A 78 -37.31 14.04 -37.14
N GLY A 79 -37.38 14.65 -35.95
CA GLY A 79 -37.42 13.94 -34.67
C GLY A 79 -36.12 13.23 -34.30
N THR A 80 -35.05 13.39 -35.10
CA THR A 80 -33.74 12.77 -34.85
C THR A 80 -32.98 13.51 -33.75
N PHE A 81 -32.10 12.80 -33.05
CA PHE A 81 -31.29 13.36 -31.97
C PHE A 81 -29.86 13.60 -32.46
N GLY A 82 -29.37 14.83 -32.26
CA GLY A 82 -27.97 15.19 -32.46
C GLY A 82 -27.29 15.38 -31.12
N GLY A 83 -26.05 14.92 -30.98
CA GLY A 83 -25.26 15.03 -29.76
C GLY A 83 -23.98 15.82 -29.97
N LEU A 84 -23.53 16.55 -28.95
CA LEU A 84 -22.20 17.15 -28.86
C LEU A 84 -21.47 16.64 -27.61
N ASP A 85 -20.18 16.34 -27.78
CA ASP A 85 -19.30 15.88 -26.70
C ASP A 85 -18.72 17.04 -25.86
N GLY A 86 -17.85 16.74 -24.91
CA GLY A 86 -17.20 17.74 -24.05
C GLY A 86 -16.37 18.82 -24.78
N LYS A 87 -15.94 18.56 -26.02
CA LYS A 87 -15.13 19.48 -26.85
C LYS A 87 -15.94 20.14 -27.96
N GLY A 88 -17.21 19.78 -28.12
CA GLY A 88 -18.08 20.29 -29.19
C GLY A 88 -18.01 19.48 -30.48
N GLY A 89 -17.37 18.31 -30.45
CA GLY A 89 -17.42 17.35 -31.55
C GLY A 89 -18.76 16.62 -31.60
N PRO A 90 -19.16 16.11 -32.78
CA PRO A 90 -20.39 15.35 -32.92
C PRO A 90 -20.32 14.04 -32.11
N LEU A 91 -21.41 13.73 -31.42
CA LEU A 91 -21.58 12.55 -30.58
C LEU A 91 -22.73 11.70 -31.14
N SER A 92 -22.50 10.41 -31.35
CA SER A 92 -23.53 9.46 -31.84
C SER A 92 -24.08 8.54 -30.74
N THR A 93 -23.28 8.26 -29.71
CA THR A 93 -23.66 7.44 -28.55
C THR A 93 -22.92 7.94 -27.31
N VAL A 94 -23.48 7.72 -26.13
CA VAL A 94 -22.85 8.06 -24.86
C VAL A 94 -22.32 6.81 -24.16
N ASP A 95 -21.21 6.92 -23.45
CA ASP A 95 -20.66 5.80 -22.66
C ASP A 95 -21.60 5.47 -21.48
N LEU A 96 -22.03 4.19 -21.40
CA LEU A 96 -22.86 3.68 -20.31
C LEU A 96 -22.22 3.92 -18.94
N TRP A 97 -20.88 3.92 -18.88
CA TRP A 97 -20.13 4.06 -17.65
C TRP A 97 -20.50 5.34 -16.88
N LEU A 98 -20.79 6.43 -17.60
CA LEU A 98 -21.15 7.72 -17.04
C LEU A 98 -22.52 7.72 -16.33
N TYR A 99 -23.40 6.78 -16.63
CA TYR A 99 -24.74 6.70 -16.03
C TYR A 99 -24.93 5.48 -15.12
N LYS A 100 -23.99 4.53 -15.13
CA LYS A 100 -24.05 3.30 -14.31
C LYS A 100 -22.92 3.16 -13.28
N PHE A 101 -21.68 3.48 -13.62
CA PHE A 101 -20.51 3.11 -12.82
C PHE A 101 -19.80 4.30 -12.18
N ASP A 102 -19.95 5.48 -12.77
CA ASP A 102 -19.43 6.74 -12.24
C ASP A 102 -20.11 7.10 -10.90
N THR A 103 -19.38 7.69 -9.96
CA THR A 103 -19.96 8.25 -8.73
C THR A 103 -20.97 9.36 -9.03
N THR A 104 -20.74 10.14 -10.08
CA THR A 104 -21.64 11.23 -10.49
C THR A 104 -23.02 10.74 -10.95
N SER A 105 -23.14 9.45 -11.30
CA SER A 105 -24.42 8.84 -11.68
C SER A 105 -25.32 8.47 -10.50
N VAL A 106 -24.76 8.39 -9.29
CA VAL A 106 -25.48 7.94 -8.09
C VAL A 106 -26.62 8.89 -7.75
N SER A 107 -26.42 10.21 -7.87
CA SER A 107 -27.45 11.21 -7.59
C SER A 107 -28.67 11.07 -8.50
N MET A 108 -28.46 10.94 -9.81
CA MET A 108 -29.54 10.76 -10.76
C MET A 108 -30.29 9.43 -10.55
N ARG A 109 -29.56 8.32 -10.40
CA ARG A 109 -30.19 7.02 -10.15
C ARG A 109 -30.98 6.98 -8.86
N SER A 110 -30.47 7.60 -7.80
CA SER A 110 -31.15 7.63 -6.51
C SER A 110 -32.45 8.42 -6.56
N THR A 111 -32.43 9.57 -7.24
CA THR A 111 -33.62 10.38 -7.48
C THR A 111 -34.67 9.59 -8.27
N MET A 112 -34.26 8.83 -9.28
CA MET A 112 -35.17 7.99 -10.05
C MET A 112 -35.65 6.77 -9.28
N GLN A 113 -34.80 6.15 -8.46
CA GLN A 113 -35.21 5.06 -7.58
C GLN A 113 -36.29 5.53 -6.59
N TYR A 114 -36.24 6.79 -6.16
CA TYR A 114 -37.25 7.40 -5.29
C TYR A 114 -38.56 7.73 -6.04
N PHE A 115 -38.50 8.43 -7.17
CA PHE A 115 -39.71 8.88 -7.88
C PHE A 115 -40.35 7.79 -8.75
N ALA A 116 -39.54 7.02 -9.48
CA ALA A 116 -40.03 6.10 -10.50
C ALA A 116 -39.01 4.97 -10.82
N PRO A 117 -38.90 3.95 -9.95
CA PRO A 117 -37.82 2.94 -9.99
C PRO A 117 -37.84 1.98 -11.19
N ASN A 118 -38.87 2.06 -12.05
CA ASN A 118 -39.07 1.18 -13.20
C ASN A 118 -39.03 1.93 -14.55
N ILE A 119 -38.82 3.25 -14.56
CA ILE A 119 -38.80 4.03 -15.81
C ILE A 119 -37.46 3.92 -16.53
N TRP A 120 -36.36 3.99 -15.78
CA TRP A 120 -35.03 3.82 -16.36
C TRP A 120 -34.76 2.35 -16.66
N ASP A 121 -33.89 2.09 -17.64
CA ASP A 121 -33.47 0.72 -17.98
C ASP A 121 -33.00 -0.01 -16.70
N PRO A 122 -33.57 -1.19 -16.37
CA PRO A 122 -33.18 -1.96 -15.20
C PRO A 122 -31.67 -2.24 -15.12
N CYS A 123 -30.96 -2.17 -16.25
CA CYS A 123 -29.52 -2.37 -16.30
C CYS A 123 -28.75 -1.26 -15.56
N LEU A 124 -29.25 -0.03 -15.56
CA LEU A 124 -28.68 1.11 -14.81
C LEU A 124 -28.85 0.93 -13.31
N ALA A 125 -29.95 0.29 -12.89
CA ALA A 125 -30.26 -0.02 -11.50
C ALA A 125 -29.60 -1.32 -10.99
N TYR A 126 -28.68 -1.92 -11.75
CA TYR A 126 -28.02 -3.19 -11.43
C TYR A 126 -28.97 -4.40 -11.30
N LYS A 127 -30.23 -4.28 -11.75
CA LYS A 127 -31.22 -5.37 -11.74
C LYS A 127 -30.97 -6.40 -12.85
N GLN A 128 -30.32 -5.98 -13.94
CA GLN A 128 -29.94 -6.85 -15.07
C GLN A 128 -28.59 -6.46 -15.67
N THR A 129 -27.99 -7.36 -16.47
CA THR A 129 -26.79 -7.08 -17.27
C THR A 129 -27.12 -6.15 -18.43
N CYS A 130 -26.24 -5.18 -18.70
CA CYS A 130 -26.42 -4.26 -19.82
C CYS A 130 -26.11 -4.97 -21.15
N ALA A 131 -26.92 -4.74 -22.17
CA ALA A 131 -26.72 -5.33 -23.50
C ALA A 131 -25.54 -4.71 -24.27
N SER A 132 -25.24 -3.44 -24.01
CA SER A 132 -24.17 -2.67 -24.67
C SER A 132 -23.36 -1.88 -23.63
N SER A 133 -22.12 -1.51 -23.99
CA SER A 133 -21.29 -0.57 -23.25
C SER A 133 -21.59 0.90 -23.57
N THR A 134 -22.51 1.16 -24.49
CA THR A 134 -22.94 2.52 -24.88
C THR A 134 -24.46 2.65 -24.85
N LEU A 135 -24.94 3.88 -24.68
CA LEU A 135 -26.35 4.27 -24.71
C LEU A 135 -26.61 5.15 -25.93
N ASP A 136 -27.75 4.91 -26.58
CA ASP A 136 -28.24 5.75 -27.68
C ASP A 136 -28.68 7.14 -27.16
N LEU A 137 -28.48 8.18 -27.97
CA LEU A 137 -28.80 9.57 -27.63
C LEU A 137 -30.27 9.75 -27.29
N LYS A 138 -31.18 9.09 -28.02
CA LYS A 138 -32.62 9.14 -27.74
C LYS A 138 -32.92 8.63 -26.33
N THR A 139 -32.30 7.53 -25.94
CA THR A 139 -32.47 6.92 -24.62
C THR A 139 -31.98 7.87 -23.53
N VAL A 140 -30.78 8.44 -23.69
CA VAL A 140 -30.21 9.40 -22.72
C VAL A 140 -31.05 10.67 -22.64
N PHE A 141 -31.50 11.21 -23.77
CA PHE A 141 -32.37 12.39 -23.82
C PHE A 141 -33.66 12.17 -23.05
N THR A 142 -34.39 11.09 -23.36
CA THR A 142 -35.66 10.76 -22.68
C THR A 142 -35.44 10.51 -21.18
N MET A 143 -34.34 9.83 -20.83
CA MET A 143 -33.97 9.53 -19.45
C MET A 143 -33.76 10.81 -18.63
N LEU A 144 -32.98 11.77 -19.17
CA LEU A 144 -32.69 13.04 -18.50
C LEU A 144 -33.91 13.97 -18.49
N ASP A 145 -34.66 14.06 -19.60
CA ASP A 145 -35.87 14.88 -19.66
C ASP A 145 -36.94 14.39 -18.67
N THR A 146 -37.11 13.07 -18.54
CA THR A 146 -38.03 12.48 -17.56
C THR A 146 -37.59 12.79 -16.12
N LEU A 147 -36.29 12.73 -15.83
CA LEU A 147 -35.75 13.09 -14.53
C LEU A 147 -36.04 14.57 -14.19
N VAL A 148 -35.84 15.50 -15.14
CA VAL A 148 -36.17 16.92 -14.92
C VAL A 148 -37.68 17.12 -14.76
N SER A 149 -38.52 16.43 -15.54
CA SER A 149 -39.98 16.52 -15.44
C SER A 149 -40.52 16.05 -14.09
N LEU A 150 -40.06 14.89 -13.60
CA LEU A 150 -40.49 14.34 -12.30
C LEU A 150 -40.05 15.21 -11.13
N THR A 151 -38.83 15.75 -11.19
CA THR A 151 -38.30 16.62 -10.15
C THR A 151 -38.95 18.00 -10.16
N ALA A 152 -39.22 18.58 -11.35
CA ALA A 152 -39.93 19.85 -11.49
C ALA A 152 -41.39 19.77 -11.04
N ALA A 153 -42.04 18.62 -11.19
CA ALA A 153 -43.38 18.37 -10.66
C ALA A 153 -43.42 18.30 -9.13
N HIS A 154 -42.27 18.11 -8.48
CA HIS A 154 -42.16 18.09 -7.03
C HIS A 154 -41.95 19.51 -6.48
N SER A 155 -42.93 20.02 -5.72
CA SER A 155 -42.95 21.42 -5.26
C SER A 155 -41.96 21.78 -4.15
N ARG A 156 -41.25 20.79 -3.58
CA ARG A 156 -40.29 20.98 -2.48
C ARG A 156 -38.90 20.50 -2.87
N THR A 157 -37.87 21.02 -2.21
CA THR A 157 -36.52 20.47 -2.32
C THR A 157 -36.49 19.05 -1.78
N LEU A 158 -35.92 18.14 -2.56
CA LEU A 158 -35.75 16.75 -2.16
C LEU A 158 -34.33 16.56 -1.62
N THR A 159 -34.23 16.04 -0.40
CA THR A 159 -32.96 15.56 0.16
C THR A 159 -33.07 14.06 0.37
N LEU A 160 -32.10 13.31 -0.13
CA LEU A 160 -32.00 11.87 0.02
C LEU A 160 -30.73 11.52 0.80
N ARG A 161 -30.82 10.53 1.69
CA ARG A 161 -29.67 9.82 2.24
C ARG A 161 -29.56 8.48 1.52
N VAL A 162 -28.41 8.23 0.92
CA VAL A 162 -28.19 7.07 0.05
C VAL A 162 -27.00 6.27 0.54
N GLU A 163 -27.19 4.96 0.62
CA GLU A 163 -26.11 3.99 0.79
C GLU A 163 -25.81 3.34 -0.56
N SER A 164 -24.55 3.37 -0.99
CA SER A 164 -24.11 2.73 -2.23
C SER A 164 -22.80 1.96 -2.03
N PHE A 165 -22.56 0.94 -2.85
CA PHE A 165 -21.24 0.30 -2.90
C PHE A 165 -20.22 1.20 -3.58
N PHE A 166 -18.95 1.05 -3.20
CA PHE A 166 -17.81 1.61 -3.94
C PHE A 166 -16.76 0.53 -4.11
N VAL A 167 -16.92 -0.28 -5.15
CA VAL A 167 -15.99 -1.36 -5.51
C VAL A 167 -15.22 -0.89 -6.73
N ASP A 168 -13.89 -0.83 -6.66
CA ASP A 168 -13.06 -0.49 -7.83
C ASP A 168 -11.67 -1.09 -7.87
N LYS A 169 -11.24 -1.83 -6.83
CA LYS A 169 -9.90 -2.39 -6.76
C LYS A 169 -9.90 -3.91 -6.84
N LEU A 170 -8.78 -4.49 -7.26
CA LEU A 170 -8.64 -5.93 -7.36
C LEU A 170 -8.87 -6.64 -6.01
N HIS A 171 -8.39 -6.07 -4.90
CA HIS A 171 -8.65 -6.63 -3.57
C HIS A 171 -10.11 -6.58 -3.11
N ASP A 172 -10.97 -5.77 -3.73
CA ASP A 172 -12.40 -5.74 -3.39
C ASP A 172 -13.13 -6.97 -3.97
N VAL A 173 -12.61 -7.55 -5.06
CA VAL A 173 -13.17 -8.77 -5.66
C VAL A 173 -12.68 -10.02 -4.96
N LEU A 174 -11.41 -10.02 -4.55
CA LEU A 174 -10.80 -11.18 -3.88
C LEU A 174 -11.25 -11.31 -2.42
N ALA A 175 -11.77 -10.23 -1.82
CA ALA A 175 -12.27 -10.25 -0.47
C ALA A 175 -13.79 -10.55 -0.41
N PRO A 176 -14.27 -11.14 0.70
CA PRO A 176 -15.70 -11.31 0.91
C PRO A 176 -16.45 -9.98 0.83
N ARG A 177 -17.64 -9.98 0.19
CA ARG A 177 -18.45 -8.76 -0.06
C ARG A 177 -18.80 -7.95 1.20
N ILE A 178 -18.80 -8.57 2.38
CA ILE A 178 -19.03 -7.88 3.66
C ILE A 178 -17.96 -6.81 3.96
N PHE A 179 -16.77 -6.96 3.38
CA PHE A 179 -15.65 -6.01 3.51
C PHE A 179 -15.59 -4.99 2.36
N ASN A 180 -16.60 -4.95 1.49
CA ASN A 180 -16.68 -3.95 0.44
C ASN A 180 -17.01 -2.59 1.04
N ILE A 181 -16.36 -1.56 0.52
CA ILE A 181 -16.56 -0.19 0.97
C ILE A 181 -17.98 0.26 0.60
N LYS A 182 -18.66 0.85 1.58
CA LYS A 182 -19.98 1.45 1.41
C LYS A 182 -19.90 2.95 1.63
N TYR A 183 -20.54 3.71 0.76
CA TYR A 183 -20.65 5.15 0.86
C TYR A 183 -22.02 5.54 1.34
N TRP A 184 -22.04 6.33 2.40
CA TRP A 184 -23.21 7.07 2.81
C TRP A 184 -23.10 8.49 2.26
N GLN A 185 -24.08 8.89 1.47
CA GLN A 185 -24.07 10.11 0.69
C GLN A 185 -25.35 10.90 0.93
N THR A 186 -25.23 12.21 1.04
CA THR A 186 -26.37 13.12 1.06
C THR A 186 -26.53 13.70 -0.34
N ILE A 187 -27.70 13.49 -0.94
CA ILE A 187 -28.06 14.01 -2.25
C ILE A 187 -29.12 15.08 -2.08
N GLN A 188 -28.87 16.28 -2.60
CA GLN A 188 -29.84 17.36 -2.63
C GLN A 188 -30.23 17.66 -4.08
N VAL A 189 -31.54 17.75 -4.31
CA VAL A 189 -32.14 17.97 -5.63
C VAL A 189 -32.85 19.32 -5.61
N ASN A 190 -32.39 20.23 -6.46
CA ASN A 190 -32.96 21.56 -6.62
C ASN A 190 -33.31 21.83 -8.09
N VAL A 191 -34.48 22.41 -8.33
CA VAL A 191 -34.93 22.80 -9.68
C VAL A 191 -35.04 24.31 -9.73
N PHE A 192 -34.46 24.92 -10.76
CA PHE A 192 -34.48 26.36 -10.98
C PHE A 192 -35.13 26.66 -12.33
N ASN A 193 -36.18 27.48 -12.28
CA ASN A 193 -36.80 28.05 -13.47
C ASN A 193 -36.07 29.35 -13.82
N ASN A 194 -35.67 29.51 -15.08
CA ASN A 194 -34.95 30.68 -15.59
C ASN A 194 -33.62 31.00 -14.82
N PRO A 195 -32.68 30.05 -14.75
CA PRO A 195 -31.40 30.20 -14.04
C PRO A 195 -30.48 31.30 -14.61
N ALA A 196 -30.85 31.94 -15.72
CA ALA A 196 -30.13 33.07 -16.30
C ALA A 196 -30.30 34.37 -15.48
N GLN A 197 -31.44 34.56 -14.80
CA GLN A 197 -31.77 35.83 -14.12
C GLN A 197 -31.13 35.97 -12.73
N ALA A 198 -31.01 34.85 -12.01
CA ALA A 198 -30.51 34.81 -10.64
C ALA A 198 -29.49 33.68 -10.46
N SER A 199 -28.49 33.92 -9.62
CA SER A 199 -27.50 32.90 -9.25
C SER A 199 -28.16 31.83 -8.36
N VAL A 200 -27.78 30.56 -8.57
CA VAL A 200 -28.26 29.42 -7.76
C VAL A 200 -27.88 29.53 -6.28
N CYS A 201 -26.89 30.36 -5.94
CA CYS A 201 -26.46 30.62 -4.57
C CYS A 201 -27.04 31.91 -3.96
N GLN A 202 -28.07 32.52 -4.55
CA GLN A 202 -28.64 33.76 -4.03
C GLN A 202 -29.29 33.57 -2.64
N ALA A 203 -28.91 34.40 -1.67
CA ALA A 203 -29.26 34.24 -0.25
C ALA A 203 -30.77 34.32 0.09
N LYS A 204 -31.61 34.83 -0.82
CA LYS A 204 -33.07 34.96 -0.61
C LYS A 204 -33.88 33.73 -1.07
N MET A 205 -33.22 32.71 -1.61
CA MET A 205 -33.90 31.48 -2.04
C MET A 205 -34.14 30.56 -0.84
N THR A 206 -35.40 30.10 -0.69
CA THR A 206 -35.81 29.10 0.32
C THR A 206 -35.17 27.72 0.12
N ALA A 207 -34.50 27.51 -1.01
CA ALA A 207 -33.98 26.25 -1.53
C ALA A 207 -32.51 26.37 -1.99
N GLN A 208 -31.64 26.96 -1.17
CA GLN A 208 -30.23 27.12 -1.53
C GLN A 208 -29.52 25.75 -1.55
N PRO A 209 -28.71 25.46 -2.59
CA PRO A 209 -27.82 24.29 -2.59
C PRO A 209 -26.81 24.34 -1.43
N SER A 210 -26.48 23.18 -0.85
CA SER A 210 -25.57 23.10 0.29
C SER A 210 -24.15 23.54 -0.07
N PHE A 211 -23.70 23.29 -1.31
CA PHE A 211 -22.34 23.66 -1.74
C PHE A 211 -22.10 25.16 -1.65
N CYS A 212 -23.13 26.01 -1.73
CA CYS A 212 -23.00 27.46 -1.61
C CYS A 212 -22.40 27.91 -0.26
N GLN A 213 -22.44 27.06 0.77
CA GLN A 213 -21.89 27.31 2.10
C GLN A 213 -20.59 26.52 2.36
N LEU A 214 -20.12 25.74 1.38
CA LEU A 214 -19.00 24.81 1.52
C LEU A 214 -17.77 25.31 0.75
N PRO A 215 -16.56 25.10 1.26
CA PRO A 215 -15.36 25.76 0.74
C PRO A 215 -15.02 25.41 -0.71
N TRP A 216 -15.60 24.35 -1.26
CA TRP A 216 -15.39 23.92 -2.63
C TRP A 216 -16.27 24.62 -3.67
N HIS A 217 -17.13 25.57 -3.29
CA HIS A 217 -17.84 26.41 -4.27
C HIS A 217 -16.90 27.34 -5.04
N ASN A 218 -15.71 27.62 -4.49
CA ASN A 218 -14.69 28.49 -5.07
C ASN A 218 -13.48 27.66 -5.50
N TYR A 219 -13.30 27.53 -6.81
CA TYR A 219 -12.25 26.71 -7.42
C TYR A 219 -10.85 27.32 -7.26
N VAL A 220 -10.76 28.63 -7.03
CA VAL A 220 -9.48 29.32 -6.78
C VAL A 220 -8.81 28.76 -5.53
N HIS A 221 -9.58 28.51 -4.47
CA HIS A 221 -9.05 27.96 -3.21
C HIS A 221 -8.74 26.46 -3.28
N LEU A 222 -9.22 25.76 -4.31
CA LEU A 222 -8.93 24.35 -4.54
C LEU A 222 -7.62 24.13 -5.34
N GLY A 223 -6.93 25.22 -5.71
CA GLY A 223 -5.63 25.21 -6.37
C GLY A 223 -5.61 24.57 -7.76
N GLY A 224 -6.73 24.65 -8.49
CA GLY A 224 -6.77 24.26 -9.89
C GLY A 224 -5.83 25.12 -10.75
N SER A 225 -5.19 24.50 -11.76
CA SER A 225 -4.70 25.19 -12.96
C SER A 225 -5.84 26.07 -13.51
N PRO A 226 -5.60 27.23 -14.17
CA PRO A 226 -6.66 28.18 -14.53
C PRO A 226 -7.84 27.48 -15.21
N THR A 227 -8.88 27.18 -14.43
CA THR A 227 -10.15 26.69 -14.92
C THR A 227 -10.97 27.90 -15.28
N ASN A 228 -11.76 27.83 -16.35
CA ASN A 228 -12.76 28.87 -16.68
C ASN A 228 -13.82 29.07 -15.57
N VAL A 229 -13.82 28.19 -14.56
CA VAL A 229 -14.69 28.24 -13.39
C VAL A 229 -13.92 28.86 -12.23
N VAL A 230 -14.37 30.03 -11.77
CA VAL A 230 -13.92 30.67 -10.52
C VAL A 230 -14.88 30.25 -9.39
N LEU A 231 -16.16 30.57 -9.59
CA LEU A 231 -17.26 30.18 -8.72
C LEU A 231 -18.20 29.25 -9.48
N VAL A 232 -18.56 28.12 -8.88
CA VAL A 232 -19.45 27.12 -9.52
C VAL A 232 -20.79 27.74 -9.89
N ALA A 233 -21.38 28.54 -8.99
CA ALA A 233 -22.67 29.18 -9.21
C ALA A 233 -22.65 30.18 -10.37
N ASP A 234 -21.59 31.00 -10.45
CA ASP A 234 -21.44 31.99 -11.50
C ASP A 234 -21.23 31.34 -12.86
N PHE A 235 -20.47 30.23 -12.90
CA PHE A 235 -20.30 29.46 -14.13
C PHE A 235 -21.63 28.84 -14.58
N ILE A 236 -22.41 28.26 -13.67
CA ILE A 236 -23.75 27.72 -13.98
C ILE A 236 -24.66 28.84 -14.53
N GLN A 237 -24.65 30.02 -13.92
CA GLN A 237 -25.44 31.15 -14.38
C GLN A 237 -24.96 31.69 -15.73
N ALA A 238 -23.66 31.86 -15.93
CA ALA A 238 -23.07 32.30 -17.19
C ALA A 238 -23.40 31.31 -18.32
N LYS A 239 -23.38 30.01 -18.02
CA LYS A 239 -23.77 28.96 -18.96
C LYS A 239 -25.26 29.00 -19.28
N ALA A 240 -26.12 29.23 -18.30
CA ALA A 240 -27.55 29.46 -18.56
C ALA A 240 -27.80 30.68 -19.47
N LYS A 241 -27.03 31.76 -19.30
CA LYS A 241 -27.10 32.96 -20.16
C LYS A 241 -26.57 32.75 -21.57
N ALA A 242 -25.67 31.78 -21.77
CA ALA A 242 -25.09 31.48 -23.08
C ALA A 242 -26.07 30.78 -24.03
N TYR A 243 -27.19 30.25 -23.53
CA TYR A 243 -28.25 29.71 -24.38
C TYR A 243 -28.94 30.82 -25.17
N SER A 244 -28.88 30.74 -26.50
CA SER A 244 -29.64 31.62 -27.39
C SER A 244 -31.09 31.14 -27.46
N LEU A 245 -31.96 31.75 -26.66
CA LEU A 245 -33.37 31.36 -26.54
C LEU A 245 -34.26 32.16 -27.50
N LEU A 246 -35.18 31.46 -28.15
CA LEU A 246 -36.31 32.09 -28.83
C LEU A 246 -37.32 32.64 -27.81
N PRO A 247 -38.21 33.58 -28.20
CA PRO A 247 -39.19 34.19 -27.28
C PRO A 247 -40.14 33.19 -26.59
N ASN A 248 -40.40 32.03 -27.22
CA ASN A 248 -41.23 30.95 -26.68
C ASN A 248 -40.41 29.82 -26.01
N GLN A 249 -39.10 30.02 -25.85
CA GLN A 249 -38.22 29.06 -25.21
C GLN A 249 -37.87 29.48 -23.79
N THR A 250 -37.84 28.49 -22.90
CA THR A 250 -37.42 28.67 -21.51
C THR A 250 -36.29 27.71 -21.17
N VAL A 251 -35.44 28.12 -20.23
CA VAL A 251 -34.37 27.27 -19.69
C VAL A 251 -34.73 26.90 -18.26
N GLN A 252 -34.64 25.62 -17.99
CA GLN A 252 -34.70 25.06 -16.66
C GLN A 252 -33.37 24.41 -16.31
N LEU A 253 -33.02 24.46 -15.03
CA LEU A 253 -31.85 23.79 -14.49
C LEU A 253 -32.28 22.84 -13.40
N LEU A 254 -31.94 21.57 -13.56
CA LEU A 254 -31.94 20.60 -12.48
C LEU A 254 -30.52 20.49 -11.93
N LEU A 255 -30.38 20.73 -10.63
CA LEU A 255 -29.12 20.65 -9.92
C LEU A 255 -29.17 19.52 -8.91
N LEU A 256 -28.32 18.53 -9.11
CA LEU A 256 -28.16 17.37 -8.24
C LEU A 256 -26.81 17.48 -7.56
N GLU A 257 -26.83 17.82 -6.29
CA GLU A 257 -25.65 17.85 -5.45
C GLU A 257 -25.51 16.53 -4.71
N ASN A 258 -24.31 15.97 -4.69
CA ASN A 258 -23.99 14.74 -3.98
C ASN A 258 -22.75 14.95 -3.13
N ILE A 259 -22.88 14.72 -1.83
CA ILE A 259 -21.77 14.80 -0.88
C ILE A 259 -21.66 13.47 -0.16
N VAL A 260 -20.52 12.80 -0.34
CA VAL A 260 -20.18 11.63 0.46
C VAL A 260 -19.84 12.10 1.87
N GLY A 261 -20.35 11.42 2.90
CA GLY A 261 -19.93 11.64 4.28
C GLY A 261 -18.41 11.54 4.43
N ASN A 262 -17.84 12.04 5.53
CA ASN A 262 -16.40 11.92 5.72
C ASN A 262 -16.06 10.43 5.95
N LEU A 263 -15.12 9.88 5.17
CA LEU A 263 -14.63 8.52 5.38
C LEU A 263 -13.29 8.56 6.11
N PRO A 264 -13.26 8.52 7.46
CA PRO A 264 -12.02 8.33 8.19
C PRO A 264 -11.47 6.93 7.94
N ASP A 265 -10.16 6.83 7.76
CA ASP A 265 -9.47 5.54 7.80
C ASP A 265 -9.46 5.02 9.24
N THR A 266 -9.79 3.74 9.42
CA THR A 266 -10.00 3.11 10.73
C THR A 266 -8.72 2.71 11.46
N SER A 267 -7.58 2.71 10.78
CA SER A 267 -6.34 2.15 11.33
C SER A 267 -5.13 2.99 10.96
N GLY A 268 -4.10 2.93 11.80
CA GLY A 268 -2.93 3.81 11.76
C GLY A 268 -3.02 4.92 12.81
N VAL A 269 -1.97 5.74 12.91
CA VAL A 269 -1.91 6.82 13.92
C VAL A 269 -2.30 8.17 13.34
N VAL A 270 -1.93 8.42 12.07
CA VAL A 270 -2.32 9.64 11.37
C VAL A 270 -3.79 9.59 11.01
N ASP A 271 -4.50 10.66 11.37
CA ASP A 271 -5.87 10.85 10.94
C ASP A 271 -5.88 11.22 9.47
N THR A 272 -6.60 10.43 8.69
CA THR A 272 -6.91 10.75 7.31
C THR A 272 -8.39 10.48 7.08
N ALA A 273 -9.04 11.44 6.45
CA ALA A 273 -10.42 11.28 6.05
C ALA A 273 -10.65 11.94 4.70
N VAL A 274 -11.39 11.26 3.82
CA VAL A 274 -11.70 11.78 2.50
C VAL A 274 -13.19 12.06 2.39
N ARG A 275 -13.50 13.28 1.96
CA ARG A 275 -14.84 13.70 1.57
C ARG A 275 -14.86 13.91 0.07
N LYS A 276 -15.72 13.18 -0.65
CA LYS A 276 -15.92 13.37 -2.09
C LYS A 276 -17.20 14.15 -2.31
N PHE A 277 -17.22 14.97 -3.35
CA PHE A 277 -18.39 15.70 -3.76
C PHE A 277 -18.51 15.69 -5.28
N ASP A 278 -19.75 15.71 -5.76
CA ASP A 278 -20.07 15.89 -7.16
C ASP A 278 -21.36 16.69 -7.31
N ILE A 279 -21.46 17.42 -8.42
CA ILE A 279 -22.62 18.21 -8.79
C ILE A 279 -22.93 17.89 -10.25
N VAL A 280 -24.16 17.46 -10.51
CA VAL A 280 -24.68 17.26 -11.86
C VAL A 280 -25.68 18.38 -12.15
N ALA A 281 -25.37 19.19 -13.15
CA ALA A 281 -26.19 20.28 -13.64
C ALA A 281 -26.78 19.87 -15.00
N ILE A 282 -28.10 19.66 -15.02
CA ILE A 282 -28.84 19.33 -16.25
C ILE A 282 -29.58 20.57 -16.70
N PHE A 283 -29.16 21.13 -17.84
CA PHE A 283 -29.85 22.24 -18.48
C PHE A 283 -30.88 21.68 -19.46
N ARG A 284 -32.12 22.16 -19.35
CA ARG A 284 -33.23 21.77 -20.21
C ARG A 284 -33.80 23.00 -20.90
N VAL A 285 -33.76 23.01 -22.22
CA VAL A 285 -34.43 24.02 -23.06
C VAL A 285 -35.76 23.45 -23.53
N GLN A 286 -36.85 24.17 -23.27
CA GLN A 286 -38.19 23.77 -23.72
C GLN A 286 -38.81 24.87 -24.56
N THR A 287 -39.48 24.49 -25.66
CA THR A 287 -40.41 25.36 -26.38
C THR A 287 -41.79 25.13 -25.81
N CYS A 288 -42.44 26.19 -25.33
CA CYS A 288 -43.80 26.12 -24.80
C CYS A 288 -44.78 26.79 -25.76
N ASP A 289 -45.85 26.08 -26.10
CA ASP A 289 -46.96 26.65 -26.86
C ASP A 289 -47.82 27.55 -25.96
N PRO A 290 -48.58 28.51 -26.53
CA PRO A 290 -49.48 29.38 -25.77
C PRO A 290 -50.52 28.61 -24.93
N GLY A 291 -50.85 27.38 -25.32
CA GLY A 291 -51.73 26.46 -24.58
C GLY A 291 -51.07 25.75 -23.39
N GLY A 292 -49.82 26.06 -23.05
CA GLY A 292 -49.11 25.54 -21.88
C GLY A 292 -48.42 24.18 -22.08
N LEU A 293 -48.50 23.59 -23.28
CA LEU A 293 -47.76 22.38 -23.63
C LEU A 293 -46.30 22.74 -23.94
N CYS A 294 -45.37 22.22 -23.15
CA CYS A 294 -43.94 22.43 -23.34
C CYS A 294 -43.26 21.16 -23.87
N ILE A 295 -42.53 21.29 -24.98
CA ILE A 295 -41.73 20.22 -25.56
C ILE A 295 -40.25 20.52 -25.33
N THR A 296 -39.51 19.53 -24.84
CA THR A 296 -38.07 19.65 -24.63
C THR A 296 -37.33 19.57 -25.96
N ASP A 297 -36.53 20.61 -26.24
CA ASP A 297 -35.73 20.73 -27.46
C ASP A 297 -34.29 20.27 -27.25
N THR A 298 -33.70 20.62 -26.10
CA THR A 298 -32.29 20.36 -25.82
C THR A 298 -32.11 20.01 -24.35
N VAL A 299 -31.26 19.03 -24.09
CA VAL A 299 -30.81 18.65 -22.76
C VAL A 299 -29.29 18.63 -22.75
N GLU A 300 -28.67 19.28 -21.77
CA GLU A 300 -27.23 19.25 -21.55
C GLU A 300 -26.89 18.73 -20.15
N ASP A 301 -26.07 17.69 -20.08
CA ASP A 301 -25.50 17.11 -18.86
C ASP A 301 -24.10 17.68 -18.63
N TYR A 302 -23.95 18.47 -17.57
CA TYR A 302 -22.70 19.08 -17.15
C TYR A 302 -22.35 18.67 -15.73
N ARG A 303 -21.09 18.32 -15.47
CA ARG A 303 -20.67 17.75 -14.19
C ARG A 303 -19.50 18.50 -13.58
N PHE A 304 -19.52 18.53 -12.25
CA PHE A 304 -18.46 19.03 -11.40
C PHE A 304 -18.10 17.93 -10.40
N GLU A 305 -16.81 17.68 -10.18
CA GLU A 305 -16.37 16.68 -9.20
C GLU A 305 -15.08 17.10 -8.51
N GLY A 306 -14.93 16.63 -7.28
CA GLY A 306 -13.72 16.84 -6.50
C GLY A 306 -13.76 16.12 -5.17
N GLY A 307 -12.71 16.31 -4.38
CA GLY A 307 -12.70 15.80 -3.03
C GLY A 307 -11.66 16.45 -2.15
N ILE A 308 -11.99 16.46 -0.86
CA ILE A 308 -11.20 17.06 0.20
C ILE A 308 -10.60 15.95 1.05
N LEU A 309 -9.31 16.07 1.29
CA LEU A 309 -8.56 15.28 2.26
C LEU A 309 -8.44 16.09 3.54
N THR A 310 -8.90 15.54 4.66
CA THR A 310 -8.59 16.03 6.00
C THR A 310 -7.45 15.19 6.56
N THR A 311 -6.34 15.80 7.00
CA THR A 311 -5.25 15.05 7.63
C THR A 311 -4.36 15.87 8.57
N ASN A 312 -3.84 15.22 9.62
CA ASN A 312 -2.81 15.76 10.53
C ASN A 312 -1.39 15.23 10.24
N THR A 313 -1.14 14.61 9.08
CA THR A 313 0.15 13.94 8.77
C THR A 313 1.38 14.84 8.99
N VAL A 314 1.27 16.13 8.67
CA VAL A 314 2.39 17.08 8.77
C VAL A 314 2.90 17.21 10.21
N ALA A 315 2.02 17.08 11.21
CA ALA A 315 2.40 17.11 12.62
C ALA A 315 3.35 15.96 13.00
N TRP A 316 3.21 14.82 12.33
CA TRP A 316 4.00 13.61 12.58
C TRP A 316 5.34 13.57 11.83
N TYR A 317 5.62 14.53 10.94
CA TYR A 317 6.82 14.51 10.10
C TYR A 317 8.12 14.42 10.90
N ARG A 318 8.25 15.13 12.02
CA ARG A 318 9.46 15.09 12.86
C ARG A 318 9.70 13.70 13.44
N THR A 319 8.65 13.07 13.95
CA THR A 319 8.69 11.71 14.52
C THR A 319 9.04 10.69 13.43
N LEU A 320 8.35 10.73 12.29
CA LEU A 320 8.62 9.84 11.16
C LEU A 320 10.06 9.98 10.65
N ARG A 321 10.55 11.22 10.55
CA ARG A 321 11.94 11.51 10.16
C ARG A 321 12.92 10.88 11.13
N LEU A 322 12.71 11.03 12.43
CA LEU A 322 13.58 10.47 13.45
C LEU A 322 13.60 8.94 13.40
N LEU A 323 12.43 8.29 13.37
CA LEU A 323 12.31 6.83 13.33
C LEU A 323 13.03 6.23 12.11
N ARG A 324 12.75 6.77 10.91
CA ARG A 324 13.36 6.28 9.66
C ARG A 324 14.85 6.60 9.59
N PHE A 325 15.27 7.77 10.06
CA PHE A 325 16.69 8.13 10.10
C PHE A 325 17.48 7.19 11.01
N LEU A 326 17.00 6.94 12.24
CA LEU A 326 17.65 6.03 13.17
C LEU A 326 17.66 4.59 12.65
N GLY A 327 16.55 4.11 12.08
CA GLY A 327 16.46 2.78 11.49
C GLY A 327 17.42 2.60 10.31
N GLN A 328 17.48 3.59 9.40
CA GLN A 328 18.39 3.56 8.25
C GLN A 328 19.85 3.65 8.68
N MET A 329 20.18 4.57 9.60
CA MET A 329 21.54 4.74 10.12
C MET A 329 22.03 3.46 10.81
N TYR A 330 21.19 2.83 11.63
CA TYR A 330 21.52 1.56 12.28
C TYR A 330 21.87 0.48 11.27
N ASN A 331 21.06 0.31 10.22
CA ASN A 331 21.32 -0.71 9.20
C ASN A 331 22.55 -0.39 8.35
N LEU A 332 22.82 0.88 8.04
CA LEU A 332 24.07 1.29 7.38
C LEU A 332 25.29 0.94 8.24
N LEU A 333 25.24 1.27 9.54
CA LEU A 333 26.28 0.89 10.50
C LEU A 333 26.45 -0.62 10.58
N ARG A 334 25.36 -1.40 10.53
CA ARG A 334 25.40 -2.86 10.50
C ARG A 334 26.10 -3.41 9.25
N VAL A 335 25.83 -2.84 8.06
CA VAL A 335 26.52 -3.23 6.82
C VAL A 335 28.01 -2.88 6.89
N LEU A 336 28.36 -1.69 7.39
CA LEU A 336 29.75 -1.28 7.56
C LEU A 336 30.49 -2.16 8.59
N ALA A 337 29.84 -2.48 9.71
CA ALA A 337 30.37 -3.39 10.72
C ALA A 337 30.57 -4.81 10.15
N LEU A 338 29.67 -5.28 9.28
CA LEU A 338 29.83 -6.55 8.60
C LEU A 338 31.05 -6.56 7.67
N LEU A 339 31.22 -5.53 6.84
CA LEU A 339 32.37 -5.39 5.96
C LEU A 339 33.68 -5.27 6.77
N TRP A 340 33.64 -4.56 7.90
CA TRP A 340 34.78 -4.48 8.82
C TRP A 340 35.09 -5.85 9.45
N GLY A 341 34.08 -6.61 9.88
CA GLY A 341 34.26 -7.97 10.40
C GLY A 341 34.86 -8.92 9.36
N CYS A 342 34.44 -8.80 8.09
CA CYS A 342 35.03 -9.52 6.96
C CYS A 342 36.51 -9.13 6.75
N TYR A 343 36.83 -7.84 6.82
CA TYR A 343 38.22 -7.35 6.73
C TYR A 343 39.08 -7.86 7.89
N ALA A 344 38.56 -7.81 9.12
CA ALA A 344 39.25 -8.29 10.31
C ALA A 344 39.54 -9.80 10.23
N LEU A 345 38.60 -10.59 9.69
CA LEU A 345 38.80 -12.02 9.44
C LEU A 345 39.84 -12.28 8.34
N LEU A 346 39.81 -11.52 7.23
CA LEU A 346 40.76 -11.74 6.14
C LEU A 346 42.18 -11.26 6.47
N ARG A 347 42.32 -10.27 7.37
CA ARG A 347 43.61 -9.72 7.81
C ARG A 347 44.52 -10.75 8.47
N THR A 348 43.98 -11.80 9.07
CA THR A 348 44.79 -12.86 9.70
C THR A 348 45.54 -13.72 8.69
N ASN A 349 45.13 -13.70 7.41
CA ASN A 349 45.82 -14.41 6.34
C ASN A 349 47.00 -13.58 5.80
N ALA A 350 48.20 -14.16 5.84
CA ALA A 350 49.44 -13.53 5.37
C ALA A 350 49.43 -13.21 3.86
N THR A 351 48.62 -13.92 3.06
CA THR A 351 48.44 -13.66 1.63
C THR A 351 47.59 -12.40 1.39
N PHE A 352 46.57 -12.16 2.21
CA PHE A 352 45.67 -11.02 2.09
C PHE A 352 46.35 -9.69 2.43
N THR A 353 47.28 -9.69 3.40
CA THR A 353 48.01 -8.48 3.82
C THR A 353 48.89 -7.90 2.71
N ARG A 354 49.40 -8.77 1.82
CA ARG A 354 50.31 -8.41 0.69
C ARG A 354 49.60 -7.88 -0.56
N VAL A 355 48.28 -8.01 -0.66
CA VAL A 355 47.52 -7.60 -1.86
C VAL A 355 47.23 -6.09 -1.86
N SER A 356 47.02 -5.52 -3.05
CA SER A 356 46.62 -4.12 -3.26
C SER A 356 45.30 -3.77 -2.55
N THR A 357 45.08 -2.48 -2.27
CA THR A 357 43.89 -1.98 -1.55
C THR A 357 42.58 -2.32 -2.26
N LEU A 358 42.54 -2.16 -3.59
CA LEU A 358 41.37 -2.51 -4.40
C LEU A 358 41.06 -4.01 -4.34
N ALA A 359 42.09 -4.86 -4.43
CA ALA A 359 41.91 -6.31 -4.33
C ALA A 359 41.48 -6.74 -2.92
N LYS A 360 41.98 -6.07 -1.86
CA LYS A 360 41.50 -6.25 -0.48
C LYS A 360 40.02 -5.93 -0.37
N LEU A 361 39.58 -4.80 -0.92
CA LEU A 361 38.17 -4.41 -0.94
C LEU A 361 37.30 -5.44 -1.68
N VAL A 362 37.74 -5.92 -2.84
CA VAL A 362 37.02 -6.95 -3.61
C VAL A 362 36.88 -8.25 -2.82
N GLN A 363 37.93 -8.71 -2.13
CA GLN A 363 37.87 -9.93 -1.33
C GLN A 363 36.95 -9.79 -0.10
N VAL A 364 36.98 -8.63 0.56
CA VAL A 364 36.05 -8.28 1.65
C VAL A 364 34.62 -8.29 1.15
N LEU A 365 34.35 -7.66 0.01
CA LEU A 365 33.02 -7.61 -0.59
C LEU A 365 32.55 -9.01 -0.99
N LYS A 366 33.41 -9.83 -1.60
CA LYS A 366 33.10 -11.23 -1.94
C LYS A 366 32.70 -12.03 -0.71
N LEU A 367 33.41 -11.86 0.41
CA LEU A 367 33.07 -12.54 1.66
C LEU A 367 31.74 -12.03 2.24
N GLY A 368 31.53 -10.71 2.27
CA GLY A 368 30.28 -10.11 2.74
C GLY A 368 29.06 -10.54 1.92
N LEU A 369 29.20 -10.62 0.60
CA LEU A 369 28.13 -11.07 -0.31
C LEU A 369 27.79 -12.56 -0.19
N ARG A 370 28.62 -13.37 0.48
CA ARG A 370 28.25 -14.76 0.83
C ARG A 370 27.22 -14.81 1.96
N ILE A 371 27.14 -13.76 2.79
CA ILE A 371 26.10 -13.62 3.81
C ILE A 371 24.85 -13.08 3.14
N LEU A 372 23.72 -13.73 3.40
CA LEU A 372 22.47 -13.39 2.74
C LEU A 372 21.99 -12.00 3.17
N CYS A 373 21.77 -11.12 2.19
CA CYS A 373 21.40 -9.73 2.43
C CYS A 373 20.12 -9.58 3.27
N GLN A 374 19.13 -10.49 3.12
CA GLN A 374 17.91 -10.46 3.92
C GLN A 374 18.17 -10.66 5.41
N VAL A 375 19.18 -11.44 5.81
CA VAL A 375 19.55 -11.64 7.22
C VAL A 375 20.20 -10.38 7.78
N VAL A 376 20.98 -9.68 6.95
CA VAL A 376 21.61 -8.40 7.31
C VAL A 376 20.59 -7.27 7.39
N VAL A 377 19.59 -7.23 6.52
CA VAL A 377 18.57 -6.17 6.50
C VAL A 377 17.47 -6.41 7.53
N TYR A 378 16.92 -7.62 7.57
CA TYR A 378 15.75 -7.95 8.41
C TYR A 378 16.10 -8.66 9.71
N GLY A 379 17.35 -9.10 9.93
CA GLY A 379 17.70 -9.87 11.13
C GLY A 379 17.56 -9.10 12.44
N SER A 380 17.96 -7.83 12.48
CA SER A 380 17.96 -7.04 13.71
C SER A 380 16.55 -6.57 14.10
N TRP A 381 16.21 -6.68 15.38
CA TRP A 381 14.90 -6.28 15.90
C TRP A 381 14.71 -4.76 15.90
N PHE A 382 15.76 -4.02 16.26
CA PHE A 382 15.70 -2.57 16.44
C PHE A 382 15.26 -1.79 15.18
N PRO A 383 15.93 -1.92 14.01
CA PRO A 383 15.51 -1.22 12.80
C PRO A 383 14.13 -1.67 12.33
N VAL A 384 13.80 -2.97 12.44
CA VAL A 384 12.48 -3.49 12.08
C VAL A 384 11.39 -2.81 12.90
N ALA A 385 11.56 -2.70 14.22
CA ALA A 385 10.61 -2.03 15.09
C ALA A 385 10.44 -0.53 14.73
N LEU A 386 11.54 0.17 14.43
CA LEU A 386 11.49 1.58 14.02
C LEU A 386 10.75 1.78 12.69
N PHE A 387 11.03 0.96 11.68
CA PHE A 387 10.35 1.04 10.39
C PHE A 387 8.87 0.65 10.48
N VAL A 388 8.54 -0.36 11.28
CA VAL A 388 7.14 -0.72 11.57
C VAL A 388 6.43 0.43 12.27
N ALA A 389 7.00 1.01 13.32
CA ALA A 389 6.40 2.13 14.02
C ALA A 389 6.18 3.33 13.07
N ALA A 390 7.15 3.63 12.22
CA ALA A 390 7.00 4.69 11.21
C ALA A 390 5.88 4.38 10.21
N HIS A 391 5.79 3.15 9.71
CA HIS A 391 4.75 2.72 8.78
C HIS A 391 3.36 2.70 9.41
N VAL A 392 3.23 2.22 10.64
CA VAL A 392 1.97 2.26 11.42
C VAL A 392 1.46 3.70 11.56
N ILE A 393 2.37 4.68 11.69
CA ILE A 393 1.99 6.08 11.79
C ILE A 393 1.45 6.59 10.45
N ASP A 394 2.17 6.44 9.33
CA ASP A 394 1.86 7.14 8.08
C ASP A 394 1.22 6.31 6.96
N CYS A 395 1.02 5.01 7.15
CA CYS A 395 0.36 4.15 6.16
C CYS A 395 -1.01 4.68 5.68
N PRO A 396 -1.87 5.33 6.50
CA PRO A 396 -3.16 5.82 6.00
C PRO A 396 -2.95 6.89 4.92
N MET A 397 -2.08 7.87 5.20
CA MET A 397 -1.77 8.93 4.25
C MET A 397 -1.02 8.41 3.02
N VAL A 398 -0.09 7.46 3.18
CA VAL A 398 0.60 6.81 2.06
C VAL A 398 -0.41 6.15 1.10
N TYR A 399 -1.40 5.44 1.65
CA TYR A 399 -2.42 4.78 0.85
C TYR A 399 -3.42 5.77 0.23
N GLN A 400 -3.76 6.86 0.91
CA GLN A 400 -4.57 7.93 0.31
C GLN A 400 -3.84 8.63 -0.85
N TYR A 401 -2.55 8.91 -0.68
CA TYR A 401 -1.70 9.47 -1.74
C TYR A 401 -1.59 8.53 -2.93
N SER A 402 -1.34 7.25 -2.69
CA SER A 402 -1.31 6.25 -3.77
C SER A 402 -2.68 6.16 -4.46
N ALA A 403 -3.77 6.05 -3.70
CA ALA A 403 -5.11 5.97 -4.23
C ALA A 403 -5.53 7.21 -5.01
N SER A 404 -4.94 8.39 -4.77
CA SER A 404 -5.18 9.59 -5.55
C SER A 404 -4.55 9.54 -6.94
N LYS A 405 -3.38 8.92 -7.06
CA LYS A 405 -2.71 8.69 -8.35
C LYS A 405 -3.45 7.68 -9.23
N TRP A 406 -4.10 6.67 -8.63
CA TRP A 406 -4.93 5.71 -9.35
C TRP A 406 -6.33 6.21 -9.76
N ARG A 407 -6.64 7.50 -9.57
CA ARG A 407 -7.99 8.02 -9.88
C ARG A 407 -8.22 8.10 -11.38
N THR A 408 -9.44 7.77 -11.77
CA THR A 408 -9.96 7.87 -13.13
C THR A 408 -10.99 8.99 -13.20
N ILE A 409 -10.64 10.14 -13.76
CA ILE A 409 -11.65 11.11 -14.25
C ILE A 409 -12.09 10.59 -15.63
N LEU A 410 -13.40 10.45 -15.86
CA LEU A 410 -13.96 9.87 -17.09
C LEU A 410 -13.44 8.45 -17.43
N GLY A 411 -12.96 7.70 -16.43
CA GLY A 411 -12.43 6.35 -16.67
C GLY A 411 -10.98 6.28 -17.19
N VAL A 412 -10.25 7.41 -17.28
CA VAL A 412 -8.87 7.46 -17.79
C VAL A 412 -7.86 7.67 -16.66
N VAL A 413 -6.78 6.88 -16.64
CA VAL A 413 -5.65 7.06 -15.70
C VAL A 413 -4.42 7.56 -16.47
N ASN A 414 -3.69 8.52 -15.89
CA ASN A 414 -2.42 8.99 -16.43
C ASN A 414 -1.33 8.83 -15.37
N PHE A 415 -0.28 8.07 -15.69
CA PHE A 415 0.85 7.82 -14.80
C PHE A 415 2.14 8.33 -15.41
N THR A 416 2.94 9.02 -14.59
CA THR A 416 4.36 9.16 -14.90
C THR A 416 5.11 7.93 -14.38
N PRO A 417 6.23 7.53 -15.01
CA PRO A 417 7.09 6.45 -14.48
C PRO A 417 7.54 6.72 -13.03
N VAL A 418 7.73 8.00 -12.69
CA VAL A 418 8.11 8.44 -11.33
C VAL A 418 6.99 8.16 -10.33
N ASP A 419 5.73 8.39 -10.69
CA ASP A 419 4.58 8.06 -9.84
C ASP A 419 4.54 6.55 -9.55
N VAL A 420 4.74 5.72 -10.57
CA VAL A 420 4.76 4.25 -10.40
C VAL A 420 5.88 3.82 -9.46
N MET A 421 7.09 4.35 -9.64
CA MET A 421 8.23 4.03 -8.78
C MET A 421 8.01 4.51 -7.34
N THR A 422 7.39 5.67 -7.15
CA THR A 422 7.06 6.21 -5.82
C THR A 422 6.00 5.37 -5.13
N ILE A 423 4.93 5.00 -5.84
CA ILE A 423 3.87 4.13 -5.34
C ILE A 423 4.46 2.77 -4.93
N ALA A 424 5.25 2.14 -5.79
CA ALA A 424 5.89 0.87 -5.49
C ALA A 424 6.83 1.00 -4.28
N ALA A 425 7.68 2.03 -4.23
CA ALA A 425 8.60 2.25 -3.11
C ALA A 425 7.87 2.41 -1.77
N CYS A 426 6.80 3.20 -1.74
CA CYS A 426 6.06 3.46 -0.52
C CYS A 426 5.21 2.26 -0.08
N HIS A 427 4.57 1.54 -1.00
CA HIS A 427 3.79 0.34 -0.66
C HIS A 427 4.68 -0.79 -0.15
N MET A 428 5.87 -0.97 -0.72
CA MET A 428 6.82 -2.02 -0.30
C MET A 428 7.27 -1.90 1.16
N ARG A 429 7.00 -0.77 1.85
CA ARG A 429 7.27 -0.61 3.29
C ARG A 429 6.48 -1.60 4.15
N ASN A 430 5.38 -2.14 3.65
CA ASN A 430 4.65 -3.19 4.35
C ASN A 430 5.45 -4.51 4.51
N VAL A 431 6.60 -4.67 3.83
CA VAL A 431 7.56 -5.76 4.08
C VAL A 431 8.05 -5.77 5.53
N TRP A 432 8.14 -4.61 6.19
CA TRP A 432 8.55 -4.50 7.58
C TRP A 432 7.51 -5.13 8.52
N LEU A 433 6.21 -5.05 8.19
CA LEU A 433 5.15 -5.74 8.92
C LEU A 433 5.29 -7.27 8.78
N LEU A 434 5.55 -7.76 7.57
CA LEU A 434 5.81 -9.20 7.35
C LEU A 434 7.03 -9.69 8.12
N SER A 435 8.11 -8.88 8.15
CA SER A 435 9.30 -9.17 8.95
C SER A 435 8.96 -9.24 10.44
N LEU A 436 8.19 -8.28 10.98
CA LEU A 436 7.75 -8.31 12.37
C LEU A 436 6.91 -9.56 12.67
N VAL A 437 5.95 -9.91 11.82
CA VAL A 437 5.13 -11.12 11.98
C VAL A 437 6.00 -12.38 11.99
N SER A 438 7.01 -12.46 11.11
CA SER A 438 7.95 -13.59 11.10
C SER A 438 8.71 -13.74 12.43
N LYS A 439 9.07 -12.63 13.07
CA LYS A 439 9.77 -12.63 14.35
C LYS A 439 8.83 -12.94 15.52
N ILE A 440 7.61 -12.41 15.52
CA ILE A 440 6.58 -12.75 16.52
C ILE A 440 6.25 -14.24 16.45
N HIS A 441 6.12 -14.79 15.23
CA HIS A 441 5.93 -16.23 15.06
C HIS A 441 7.10 -17.01 15.67
N LEU A 442 8.35 -16.56 15.46
CA LEU A 442 9.51 -17.23 16.03
C LEU A 442 9.54 -17.15 17.58
N LEU A 443 9.08 -16.05 18.18
CA LEU A 443 8.96 -15.91 19.64
C LEU A 443 7.99 -16.93 20.26
N SER A 444 7.04 -17.46 19.48
CA SER A 444 6.10 -18.46 19.98
C SER A 444 6.70 -19.88 20.12
N TYR A 445 7.90 -20.11 19.59
CA TYR A 445 8.57 -21.41 19.68
C TYR A 445 9.44 -21.52 20.94
N PRO A 446 9.46 -22.70 21.61
CA PRO A 446 10.31 -22.92 22.76
C PRO A 446 11.79 -22.99 22.34
N ILE A 447 12.67 -22.35 23.12
CA ILE A 447 14.11 -22.24 22.83
C ILE A 447 14.78 -23.62 22.66
N HIS A 448 14.38 -24.61 23.45
CA HIS A 448 14.91 -25.98 23.35
C HIS A 448 14.61 -26.63 21.98
N SER A 449 13.52 -26.24 21.33
CA SER A 449 13.20 -26.74 19.99
C SER A 449 14.18 -26.24 18.94
N PHE A 450 14.81 -25.07 19.14
CA PHE A 450 15.76 -24.52 18.17
C PHE A 450 17.06 -25.33 18.09
N ALA A 451 17.54 -25.82 19.23
CA ALA A 451 18.76 -26.61 19.29
C ALA A 451 18.60 -28.00 18.64
N THR A 452 17.37 -28.53 18.62
CA THR A 452 17.05 -29.88 18.13
C THR A 452 16.52 -29.91 16.71
N HIS A 453 15.62 -28.99 16.37
CA HIS A 453 14.93 -28.95 15.07
C HIS A 453 15.38 -27.81 14.16
N GLY A 454 16.30 -26.96 14.64
CA GLY A 454 16.71 -25.74 13.96
C GLY A 454 15.73 -24.58 14.17
N VAL A 455 16.15 -23.38 13.78
CA VAL A 455 15.34 -22.15 13.86
C VAL A 455 14.48 -22.05 12.60
N PRO A 456 13.13 -22.05 12.70
CA PRO A 456 12.26 -21.93 11.53
C PRO A 456 12.31 -20.50 10.97
N GLY A 457 13.07 -20.31 9.89
CA GLY A 457 13.18 -19.03 9.20
C GLY A 457 12.26 -18.95 7.99
N ALA A 458 11.60 -17.81 7.77
CA ALA A 458 10.83 -17.56 6.56
C ALA A 458 11.78 -17.27 5.38
N ARG A 459 11.54 -17.87 4.21
CA ARG A 459 12.36 -17.56 3.02
C ARG A 459 12.29 -16.07 2.68
N GLY A 460 13.44 -15.39 2.63
CA GLY A 460 13.51 -13.93 2.49
C GLY A 460 12.78 -13.37 1.27
N TYR A 461 12.89 -14.05 0.11
CA TYR A 461 12.18 -13.64 -1.09
C TYR A 461 10.66 -13.78 -0.96
N ALA A 462 10.14 -14.68 -0.13
CA ALA A 462 8.70 -14.85 0.03
C ALA A 462 8.07 -13.59 0.65
N LEU A 463 8.76 -12.96 1.61
CA LEU A 463 8.34 -11.69 2.22
C LEU A 463 8.34 -10.56 1.18
N ILE A 464 9.42 -10.46 0.40
CA ILE A 464 9.57 -9.42 -0.64
C ILE A 464 8.54 -9.63 -1.76
N SER A 465 8.34 -10.86 -2.23
CA SER A 465 7.36 -11.19 -3.26
C SER A 465 5.93 -10.94 -2.82
N ALA A 466 5.58 -11.25 -1.56
CA ALA A 466 4.24 -10.96 -1.04
C ALA A 466 4.01 -9.45 -0.94
N SER A 467 4.99 -8.70 -0.42
CA SER A 467 4.95 -7.23 -0.40
C SER A 467 4.81 -6.65 -1.81
N PHE A 468 5.57 -7.15 -2.78
CA PHE A 468 5.50 -6.70 -4.17
C PHE A 468 4.15 -7.01 -4.84
N LEU A 469 3.61 -8.21 -4.62
CA LEU A 469 2.32 -8.60 -5.15
C LEU A 469 1.17 -7.74 -4.57
N SER A 470 1.30 -7.30 -3.31
CA SER A 470 0.29 -6.45 -2.66
C SER A 470 0.06 -5.12 -3.37
N VAL A 471 1.07 -4.58 -4.06
CA VAL A 471 0.97 -3.33 -4.85
C VAL A 471 -0.10 -3.48 -5.94
N PHE A 472 -0.11 -4.61 -6.65
CA PHE A 472 -1.04 -4.85 -7.76
C PHE A 472 -2.49 -5.03 -7.29
N LEU A 473 -2.69 -5.46 -6.04
CA LEU A 473 -4.02 -5.59 -5.46
C LEU A 473 -4.71 -4.23 -5.27
N SER A 474 -3.96 -3.14 -5.21
CA SER A 474 -4.49 -1.77 -5.08
C SER A 474 -4.83 -1.12 -6.43
N ILE A 475 -4.53 -1.77 -7.56
CA ILE A 475 -4.84 -1.27 -8.89
C ILE A 475 -6.35 -1.18 -9.07
N ARG A 476 -6.81 -0.04 -9.60
CA ARG A 476 -8.20 0.16 -9.94
C ARG A 476 -8.52 -0.44 -11.30
N ILE A 477 -9.62 -1.18 -11.38
CA ILE A 477 -10.05 -1.88 -12.58
C ILE A 477 -11.42 -1.35 -12.99
N ARG A 478 -11.49 -0.72 -14.17
CA ARG A 478 -12.70 -0.08 -14.68
C ARG A 478 -13.88 -1.05 -14.83
N SER A 479 -13.63 -2.29 -15.26
CA SER A 479 -14.67 -3.30 -15.49
C SER A 479 -15.31 -3.86 -14.22
N ILE A 480 -14.63 -3.72 -13.08
CA ILE A 480 -15.07 -4.21 -11.77
C ILE A 480 -15.83 -3.12 -11.00
N ARG A 481 -15.77 -1.87 -11.49
CA ARG A 481 -16.40 -0.72 -10.87
C ARG A 481 -17.88 -1.00 -10.56
N SER A 482 -18.29 -0.84 -9.31
CA SER A 482 -19.71 -0.89 -8.93
C SER A 482 -20.06 0.27 -8.00
N THR A 483 -21.18 0.92 -8.32
CA THR A 483 -21.85 1.96 -7.52
C THR A 483 -23.33 1.61 -7.28
N GLU A 484 -23.61 0.31 -7.14
CA GLU A 484 -24.95 -0.23 -6.85
C GLU A 484 -25.56 0.45 -5.61
N LEU A 485 -26.85 0.80 -5.71
CA LEU A 485 -27.60 1.43 -4.63
C LEU A 485 -28.11 0.35 -3.68
N LEU A 486 -27.80 0.48 -2.40
CA LEU A 486 -28.29 -0.42 -1.34
C LEU A 486 -29.56 0.13 -0.70
N GLN A 487 -29.54 1.43 -0.39
CA GLN A 487 -30.65 2.08 0.30
C GLN A 487 -30.80 3.52 -0.17
N VAL A 488 -32.05 3.97 -0.33
CA VAL A 488 -32.42 5.35 -0.65
C VAL A 488 -33.50 5.78 0.33
N ILE A 489 -33.22 6.78 1.16
CA ILE A 489 -34.10 7.24 2.23
C ILE A 489 -34.37 8.74 2.03
N PRO A 490 -35.63 9.20 2.01
CA PRO A 490 -35.93 10.62 2.02
C PRO A 490 -35.61 11.23 3.39
N VAL A 491 -34.96 12.38 3.38
CA VAL A 491 -34.66 13.17 4.58
C VAL A 491 -35.70 14.30 4.68
N PRO A 492 -36.25 14.58 5.88
CA PRO A 492 -37.18 15.69 6.06
C PRO A 492 -36.61 17.02 5.54
N PRO A 493 -37.42 17.87 4.91
CA PRO A 493 -36.95 19.15 4.39
C PRO A 493 -36.51 20.07 5.53
N GLY A 494 -35.32 20.63 5.42
CA GLY A 494 -34.79 21.61 6.36
C GLY A 494 -33.48 22.22 5.84
N PRO A 495 -33.21 23.51 6.11
CA PRO A 495 -32.01 24.17 5.58
C PRO A 495 -30.71 23.68 6.24
N HIS A 496 -30.77 23.24 7.51
CA HIS A 496 -29.59 22.85 8.28
C HIS A 496 -29.35 21.33 8.31
N LEU A 497 -30.38 20.52 8.05
CA LEU A 497 -30.30 19.07 8.18
C LEU A 497 -29.35 18.42 7.14
N PRO A 498 -29.33 18.84 5.86
CA PRO A 498 -28.35 18.36 4.90
C PRO A 498 -26.92 18.69 5.34
N LEU A 499 -26.68 19.92 5.82
CA LEU A 499 -25.37 20.36 6.30
C LEU A 499 -24.95 19.59 7.57
N LEU A 500 -25.89 19.29 8.47
CA LEU A 500 -25.64 18.45 9.63
C LEU A 500 -25.23 17.04 9.21
N HIS A 501 -25.90 16.42 8.22
CA HIS A 501 -25.53 15.10 7.72
C HIS A 501 -24.22 15.07 6.92
N VAL A 502 -23.76 16.22 6.42
CA VAL A 502 -22.46 16.37 5.76
C VAL A 502 -21.34 16.55 6.78
N THR A 503 -21.62 17.22 7.90
CA THR A 503 -20.65 17.53 8.96
C THR A 503 -20.54 16.44 10.01
N SER A 504 -21.64 15.77 10.34
CA SER A 504 -21.69 14.65 11.28
C SER A 504 -21.33 13.33 10.59
N ASN A 505 -20.45 12.56 11.24
CA ASN A 505 -20.12 11.21 10.79
C ASN A 505 -21.05 10.19 11.42
N ILE A 506 -21.47 9.22 10.62
CA ILE A 506 -22.11 8.01 11.15
C ILE A 506 -20.99 7.11 11.67
N SER A 507 -21.14 6.55 12.87
CA SER A 507 -20.13 5.67 13.48
C SER A 507 -19.79 4.44 12.62
N SER A 508 -20.72 3.98 11.79
CA SER A 508 -20.54 2.86 10.85
C SER A 508 -19.87 3.25 9.53
N GLN A 509 -19.67 4.55 9.25
CA GLN A 509 -19.06 5.03 8.01
C GLN A 509 -17.56 5.18 8.18
N SER A 510 -16.82 4.15 7.82
CA SER A 510 -15.36 4.16 7.93
C SER A 510 -14.71 3.40 6.78
N SER A 511 -13.49 3.81 6.45
CA SER A 511 -12.70 3.21 5.39
C SER A 511 -11.75 2.15 5.96
N PRO A 512 -11.70 0.94 5.38
CA PRO A 512 -10.72 -0.10 5.72
C PRO A 512 -9.29 0.25 5.20
N GLY A 513 -8.84 1.50 5.39
CA GLY A 513 -7.52 2.00 5.01
C GLY A 513 -6.45 1.76 6.08
N GLY A 514 -5.22 2.21 5.83
CA GLY A 514 -4.09 2.06 6.75
C GLY A 514 -3.62 0.60 6.92
N LEU A 515 -3.33 0.19 8.16
CA LEU A 515 -2.91 -1.17 8.51
C LEU A 515 -3.94 -2.24 8.17
N TRP A 516 -5.22 -1.91 8.17
CA TRP A 516 -6.26 -2.86 7.79
C TRP A 516 -6.17 -3.19 6.28
N LEU A 517 -5.81 -2.20 5.46
CA LEU A 517 -5.53 -2.43 4.05
C LEU A 517 -4.29 -3.31 3.88
N ASP A 518 -3.24 -3.09 4.68
CA ASP A 518 -2.08 -3.99 4.72
C ASP A 518 -2.48 -5.41 5.08
N LEU A 519 -3.25 -5.61 6.14
CA LEU A 519 -3.70 -6.94 6.55
C LEU A 519 -4.47 -7.64 5.41
N LYS A 520 -5.43 -6.95 4.79
CA LYS A 520 -6.23 -7.46 3.68
C LYS A 520 -5.34 -7.85 2.49
N THR A 521 -4.47 -6.95 2.04
CA THR A 521 -3.66 -7.15 0.82
C THR A 521 -2.50 -8.11 1.04
N LEU A 522 -1.85 -8.08 2.20
CA LEU A 522 -0.79 -9.01 2.56
C LEU A 522 -1.32 -10.43 2.77
N LEU A 523 -2.49 -10.62 3.38
CA LEU A 523 -3.08 -11.96 3.54
C LEU A 523 -3.37 -12.61 2.18
N ILE A 524 -3.96 -11.85 1.27
CA ILE A 524 -4.19 -12.31 -0.11
C ILE A 524 -2.85 -12.61 -0.79
N SER A 525 -1.88 -11.71 -0.69
CA SER A 525 -0.58 -11.85 -1.37
C SER A 525 0.25 -13.02 -0.83
N VAL A 526 0.31 -13.20 0.48
CA VAL A 526 0.99 -14.34 1.13
C VAL A 526 0.33 -15.65 0.70
N THR A 527 -1.00 -15.70 0.64
CA THR A 527 -1.73 -16.89 0.19
C THR A 527 -1.38 -17.24 -1.27
N LEU A 528 -1.36 -16.25 -2.16
CA LEU A 528 -0.98 -16.45 -3.56
C LEU A 528 0.48 -16.90 -3.71
N VAL A 529 1.40 -16.28 -2.97
CA VAL A 529 2.82 -16.69 -2.97
C VAL A 529 2.97 -18.12 -2.43
N LEU A 530 2.26 -18.48 -1.37
CA LEU A 530 2.26 -19.84 -0.81
C LEU A 530 1.78 -20.89 -1.81
N ILE A 531 0.67 -20.61 -2.50
CA ILE A 531 0.12 -21.48 -3.55
C ILE A 531 1.15 -21.64 -4.68
N ALA A 532 1.74 -20.54 -5.16
CA ALA A 532 2.76 -20.60 -6.20
C ALA A 532 4.00 -21.40 -5.76
N LEU A 533 4.47 -21.21 -4.52
CA LEU A 533 5.62 -21.94 -3.98
C LEU A 533 5.33 -23.44 -3.84
N ARG A 534 4.15 -23.82 -3.35
CA ARG A 534 3.78 -25.24 -3.18
C ARG A 534 3.52 -25.94 -4.49
N ILE A 535 2.79 -25.33 -5.43
CA ILE A 535 2.40 -25.98 -6.69
C ILE A 535 3.57 -26.01 -7.67
N LYS A 536 4.25 -24.88 -7.88
CA LYS A 536 5.26 -24.76 -8.95
C LYS A 536 6.63 -25.24 -8.52
N PHE A 537 7.01 -24.94 -7.27
CA PHE A 537 8.38 -25.18 -6.79
C PHE A 537 8.45 -26.28 -5.73
N LYS A 538 7.32 -26.79 -5.23
CA LYS A 538 7.25 -27.72 -4.09
C LYS A 538 8.01 -27.22 -2.85
N HIS A 539 8.18 -25.90 -2.75
CA HIS A 539 8.95 -25.26 -1.70
C HIS A 539 8.09 -25.01 -0.46
N VAL A 540 8.66 -25.26 0.73
CA VAL A 540 8.06 -24.89 2.01
C VAL A 540 8.44 -23.45 2.37
N LEU A 541 7.49 -22.68 2.95
CA LEU A 541 7.71 -21.28 3.35
C LEU A 541 8.77 -21.13 4.44
N TYR A 542 8.71 -22.01 5.43
CA TYR A 542 9.66 -22.04 6.54
C TYR A 542 10.69 -23.13 6.29
N VAL A 543 11.96 -22.77 6.41
CA VAL A 543 13.08 -23.69 6.30
C VAL A 543 13.82 -23.66 7.63
N PRO A 544 13.95 -24.82 8.33
CA PRO A 544 14.74 -24.87 9.55
C PRO A 544 16.19 -24.54 9.22
N THR A 545 16.74 -23.59 9.94
CA THR A 545 18.15 -23.21 9.85
C THR A 545 18.84 -23.76 11.10
N PHE A 546 19.81 -24.66 10.93
CA PHE A 546 20.68 -25.08 12.02
C PHE A 546 21.65 -23.95 12.33
N VAL A 547 21.49 -23.33 13.49
CA VAL A 547 22.24 -22.15 13.94
C VAL A 547 23.29 -22.61 14.96
N PRO A 548 24.51 -22.08 14.94
CA PRO A 548 25.50 -22.40 15.96
C PRO A 548 25.02 -22.03 17.35
N HIS A 549 25.39 -22.83 18.35
CA HIS A 549 25.01 -22.64 19.75
C HIS A 549 25.50 -21.30 20.28
N GLY A 550 26.69 -20.85 19.87
CA GLY A 550 27.19 -19.51 20.16
C GLY A 550 26.20 -18.42 19.75
N ALA A 551 25.60 -18.51 18.56
CA ALA A 551 24.61 -17.54 18.09
C ALA A 551 23.25 -17.67 18.79
N LEU A 552 22.84 -18.88 19.22
CA LEU A 552 21.62 -19.10 20.00
C LEU A 552 21.74 -18.58 21.44
N VAL A 553 22.90 -18.78 22.08
CA VAL A 553 23.13 -18.46 23.49
C VAL A 553 23.57 -17.02 23.69
N PHE A 554 24.51 -16.53 22.87
CA PHE A 554 25.06 -15.18 23.01
C PHE A 554 24.37 -14.16 22.10
N GLY A 555 23.82 -14.61 20.97
CA GLY A 555 23.07 -13.77 20.04
C GLY A 555 21.56 -13.77 20.31
N SER A 556 20.80 -13.41 19.28
CA SER A 556 19.33 -13.49 19.30
C SER A 556 18.86 -14.45 18.21
N PRO A 557 18.01 -15.46 18.53
CA PRO A 557 17.45 -16.36 17.51
C PRO A 557 16.60 -15.60 16.48
N LEU A 558 16.09 -14.42 16.84
CA LEU A 558 15.30 -13.54 15.96
C LEU A 558 16.08 -13.03 14.75
N LEU A 559 17.41 -13.08 14.79
CA LEU A 559 18.27 -12.76 13.65
C LEU A 559 18.02 -13.72 12.47
N PHE A 560 17.57 -14.94 12.77
CA PHE A 560 17.29 -16.00 11.81
C PHE A 560 15.78 -16.15 11.54
N SER A 561 14.98 -15.11 11.81
CA SER A 561 13.56 -15.09 11.42
C SER A 561 13.37 -15.15 9.91
N THR A 562 14.39 -14.74 9.15
CA THR A 562 14.55 -15.06 7.73
C THR A 562 15.49 -16.26 7.58
N SER A 563 15.13 -17.24 6.76
CA SER A 563 15.95 -18.44 6.58
C SER A 563 17.31 -18.11 5.99
N TRP A 564 18.33 -18.83 6.48
CA TRP A 564 19.68 -18.81 5.91
C TRP A 564 19.76 -19.63 4.62
N PHE A 565 18.94 -20.68 4.52
CA PHE A 565 18.89 -21.59 3.40
C PHE A 565 17.61 -21.41 2.55
N GLY A 566 17.67 -21.88 1.30
CA GLY A 566 16.51 -21.98 0.43
C GLY A 566 16.26 -20.73 -0.40
N SER A 567 17.31 -20.17 -1.02
CA SER A 567 17.18 -19.19 -2.11
C SER A 567 16.31 -19.76 -3.24
N LEU A 568 15.66 -18.88 -4.04
CA LEU A 568 14.83 -19.30 -5.19
C LEU A 568 15.59 -20.20 -6.18
N LEU A 569 16.92 -20.10 -6.17
CA LEU A 569 17.85 -20.78 -7.06
C LEU A 569 18.73 -21.81 -6.33
N ASP A 570 18.46 -22.09 -5.06
CA ASP A 570 19.09 -23.23 -4.40
C ASP A 570 18.42 -24.47 -4.99
N THR A 571 19.12 -25.18 -5.87
CA THR A 571 18.70 -26.50 -6.34
C THR A 571 18.70 -27.44 -5.15
N ASP A 572 17.51 -27.83 -4.69
CA ASP A 572 17.31 -28.95 -3.77
C ASP A 572 17.92 -30.22 -4.39
N ALA A 573 19.11 -30.60 -3.94
CA ALA A 573 19.64 -31.96 -4.02
C ALA A 573 20.89 -32.08 -3.13
N ILE A 574 20.70 -32.13 -1.81
CA ILE A 574 21.65 -32.88 -0.98
C ILE A 574 21.02 -34.25 -0.77
N ASP A 575 21.18 -35.12 -1.76
CA ASP A 575 20.95 -36.55 -1.62
C ASP A 575 21.97 -37.10 -0.61
N GLY A 576 21.48 -37.53 0.55
CA GLY A 576 22.26 -37.95 1.70
C GLY A 576 22.88 -39.35 1.59
N SER A 577 23.58 -39.67 0.51
CA SER A 577 24.31 -40.95 0.44
C SER A 577 25.66 -40.85 -0.29
N LYS A 578 26.74 -40.65 0.48
CA LYS A 578 28.11 -41.13 0.19
C LYS A 578 29.03 -40.78 1.36
N VAL A 579 29.82 -41.72 1.85
CA VAL A 579 30.62 -41.58 3.09
C VAL A 579 31.76 -40.54 2.98
N GLY A 580 32.19 -40.16 1.77
CA GLY A 580 33.06 -38.98 1.55
C GLY A 580 32.40 -37.62 1.83
N VAL A 581 31.06 -37.60 1.95
CA VAL A 581 30.24 -36.40 2.20
C VAL A 581 30.36 -35.95 3.65
N VAL A 582 30.70 -36.82 4.61
CA VAL A 582 30.69 -36.49 6.05
C VAL A 582 31.76 -35.46 6.44
N LEU A 583 32.99 -35.59 5.93
CA LEU A 583 34.07 -34.61 6.15
C LEU A 583 33.80 -33.29 5.41
N SER A 584 33.27 -33.34 4.18
CA SER A 584 32.86 -32.13 3.44
C SER A 584 31.63 -31.45 4.03
N VAL A 585 30.74 -32.20 4.69
CA VAL A 585 29.57 -31.70 5.41
C VAL A 585 29.99 -31.07 6.72
N ARG A 586 30.90 -31.71 7.48
CA ARG A 586 31.44 -31.14 8.74
C ARG A 586 32.24 -29.85 8.49
N ARG A 587 33.07 -29.82 7.44
CA ARG A 587 33.77 -28.58 7.01
C ARG A 587 32.84 -27.54 6.40
N GLY A 588 31.85 -27.95 5.60
CA GLY A 588 30.82 -27.06 5.07
C GLY A 588 29.95 -26.43 6.18
N GLN A 589 29.61 -27.20 7.20
CA GLN A 589 28.92 -26.73 8.41
C GLN A 589 29.78 -25.71 9.17
N SER A 590 31.09 -25.95 9.31
CA SER A 590 32.01 -25.00 9.95
C SER A 590 32.06 -23.64 9.22
N VAL A 591 32.08 -23.63 7.88
CA VAL A 591 32.02 -22.38 7.09
C VAL A 591 30.70 -21.66 7.30
N VAL A 592 29.58 -22.38 7.30
CA VAL A 592 28.25 -21.77 7.52
C VAL A 592 28.14 -21.21 8.94
N THR A 593 28.61 -21.95 9.95
CA THR A 593 28.71 -21.49 11.35
C THR A 593 29.53 -20.22 11.45
N LEU A 594 30.69 -20.16 10.79
CA LEU A 594 31.53 -18.97 10.77
C LEU A 594 30.81 -17.76 10.14
N LEU A 595 30.09 -17.95 9.03
CA LEU A 595 29.34 -16.86 8.38
C LEU A 595 28.14 -16.40 9.24
N MET A 596 27.43 -17.33 9.90
CA MET A 596 26.37 -17.01 10.84
C MET A 596 26.89 -16.25 12.05
N ASN A 597 28.02 -16.69 12.61
CA ASN A 597 28.70 -16.02 13.71
C ASN A 597 29.15 -14.62 13.32
N LEU A 598 29.71 -14.47 12.12
CA LEU A 598 30.09 -13.17 11.57
C LEU A 598 28.88 -12.23 11.45
N ALA A 599 27.73 -12.74 10.99
CA ALA A 599 26.52 -11.93 10.78
C ALA A 599 25.86 -11.43 12.08
N TRP A 600 25.83 -12.24 13.16
CA TRP A 600 25.31 -11.77 14.44
C TRP A 600 26.33 -10.95 15.24
N MET A 601 27.62 -11.30 15.20
CA MET A 601 28.65 -10.56 15.94
C MET A 601 28.91 -9.15 15.39
N THR A 602 28.51 -8.90 14.14
CA THR A 602 28.61 -7.58 13.50
C THR A 602 27.30 -6.78 13.58
N ASP A 603 26.25 -7.30 14.22
CA ASP A 603 25.07 -6.52 14.55
C ASP A 603 25.37 -5.63 15.78
N PRO A 604 25.28 -4.29 15.66
CA PRO A 604 25.77 -3.37 16.71
C PRO A 604 25.11 -3.60 18.07
N MET A 605 23.83 -3.96 18.09
CA MET A 605 23.08 -4.09 19.34
C MET A 605 23.40 -5.41 20.04
N THR A 606 23.41 -6.52 19.32
CA THR A 606 23.80 -7.82 19.87
C THR A 606 25.27 -7.84 20.25
N PHE A 607 26.16 -7.20 19.48
CA PHE A 607 27.56 -7.05 19.87
C PHE A 607 27.72 -6.23 21.15
N ALA A 608 27.01 -5.11 21.29
CA ALA A 608 27.01 -4.32 22.53
C ALA A 608 26.47 -5.11 23.73
N MET A 609 25.41 -5.91 23.53
CA MET A 609 24.91 -6.81 24.59
C MET A 609 25.94 -7.88 24.97
N ALA A 610 26.64 -8.46 23.99
CA ALA A 610 27.70 -9.43 24.25
C ALA A 610 28.90 -8.80 24.97
N LEU A 611 29.25 -7.54 24.66
CA LEU A 611 30.27 -6.76 25.38
C LEU A 611 29.87 -6.55 26.84
N TRP A 612 28.60 -6.18 27.05
CA TRP A 612 28.05 -5.92 28.39
C TRP A 612 27.99 -7.18 29.25
N LYS A 613 27.45 -8.28 28.72
CA LYS A 613 27.31 -9.54 29.45
C LYS A 613 28.63 -10.29 29.62
N ASN A 614 29.57 -10.09 28.68
CA ASN A 614 30.87 -10.77 28.59
C ASN A 614 30.81 -12.26 28.98
N PRO A 615 30.01 -13.07 28.26
CA PRO A 615 29.71 -14.43 28.67
C PRO A 615 30.94 -15.35 28.62
N MET A 616 30.90 -16.45 29.38
CA MET A 616 31.98 -17.44 29.40
C MET A 616 31.84 -18.45 28.25
N VAL A 617 32.98 -18.83 27.66
CA VAL A 617 33.12 -19.91 26.69
C VAL A 617 34.06 -20.97 27.27
N HIS A 618 33.74 -22.23 27.02
CA HIS A 618 34.49 -23.38 27.50
C HIS A 618 35.23 -24.03 26.33
N MET A 619 36.50 -24.34 26.53
CA MET A 619 37.34 -25.06 25.57
C MET A 619 37.40 -26.52 25.98
N TYR A 620 36.94 -27.40 25.10
CA TYR A 620 36.92 -28.84 25.32
C TYR A 620 37.89 -29.54 24.36
N GLU A 621 38.51 -30.61 24.83
CA GLU A 621 39.26 -31.59 24.05
C GLU A 621 38.47 -32.89 24.03
N HIS A 622 38.22 -33.42 22.84
CA HIS A 622 37.68 -34.77 22.72
C HIS A 622 38.77 -35.79 23.06
N THR A 623 38.52 -36.70 24.00
CA THR A 623 39.57 -37.57 24.56
C THR A 623 40.14 -38.57 23.54
N THR A 624 39.30 -39.10 22.65
CA THR A 624 39.70 -40.04 21.59
C THR A 624 40.29 -39.36 20.36
N THR A 625 39.63 -38.33 19.80
CA THR A 625 40.08 -37.68 18.56
C THR A 625 41.14 -36.60 18.78
N LYS A 626 41.33 -36.16 20.03
CA LYS A 626 42.18 -35.00 20.39
C LYS A 626 41.79 -33.69 19.73
N GLU A 627 40.59 -33.61 19.15
CA GLU A 627 40.07 -32.38 18.57
C GLU A 627 39.67 -31.39 19.68
N THR A 628 40.12 -30.15 19.56
CA THR A 628 39.75 -29.06 20.46
C THR A 628 38.67 -28.20 19.82
N PHE A 629 37.67 -27.80 20.61
CA PHE A 629 36.59 -26.91 20.15
C PHE A 629 36.08 -26.00 21.28
N LEU A 630 35.48 -24.88 20.88
CA LEU A 630 34.93 -23.87 21.77
C LEU A 630 33.41 -23.98 21.80
N HIS A 631 32.83 -24.05 23.00
CA HIS A 631 31.39 -24.21 23.17
C HIS A 631 30.84 -23.35 24.32
N PRO A 632 29.63 -22.74 24.17
CA PRO A 632 29.05 -21.87 25.18
C PRO A 632 28.57 -22.62 26.44
N LEU A 633 28.11 -23.86 26.29
CA LEU A 633 27.53 -24.63 27.39
C LEU A 633 28.59 -25.29 28.30
N PRO A 634 28.28 -25.49 29.60
CA PRO A 634 29.10 -26.28 30.52
C PRO A 634 29.08 -27.79 30.16
N LEU A 635 30.10 -28.52 30.65
CA LEU A 635 30.43 -29.89 30.23
C LEU A 635 29.22 -30.83 30.15
N LYS A 636 28.42 -30.91 31.23
CA LYS A 636 27.25 -31.81 31.28
C LYS A 636 26.20 -31.50 30.22
N LEU A 637 25.93 -30.20 29.99
CA LEU A 637 24.93 -29.76 29.00
C LEU A 637 25.46 -29.91 27.58
N MET A 638 26.75 -29.66 27.36
CA MET A 638 27.40 -29.85 26.07
C MET A 638 27.46 -31.34 25.69
N ALA A 639 27.85 -32.22 26.62
CA ALA A 639 27.89 -33.66 26.41
C ALA A 639 26.49 -34.24 26.11
N SER A 640 25.49 -33.83 26.91
CA SER A 640 24.08 -34.15 26.65
C SER A 640 23.61 -33.66 25.28
N TRP A 641 24.14 -32.55 24.77
CA TRP A 641 23.78 -32.02 23.46
C TRP A 641 24.45 -32.79 22.32
N LYS A 642 25.73 -33.18 22.46
CA LYS A 642 26.43 -34.04 21.49
C LYS A 642 25.95 -35.50 21.51
N ASN A 643 25.02 -35.86 22.42
CA ASN A 643 24.57 -37.23 22.68
C ASN A 643 25.75 -38.16 23.02
N GLU A 644 26.70 -37.64 23.80
CA GLU A 644 27.90 -38.35 24.24
C GLU A 644 28.06 -38.23 25.75
N ASP A 645 28.80 -39.16 26.35
CA ASP A 645 29.07 -39.14 27.78
C ASP A 645 30.02 -37.99 28.15
N ALA A 646 29.82 -37.36 29.30
CA ALA A 646 30.67 -36.25 29.74
C ALA A 646 32.15 -36.63 29.90
N GLU A 647 32.46 -37.93 30.01
CA GLU A 647 33.81 -38.48 30.11
C GLU A 647 34.56 -38.51 28.77
N THR A 648 33.85 -38.40 27.63
CA THR A 648 34.48 -38.30 26.30
C THR A 648 35.13 -36.94 26.06
N PHE A 649 34.83 -35.95 26.92
CA PHE A 649 35.35 -34.59 26.79
C PHE A 649 36.14 -34.16 28.03
N ARG A 650 37.31 -33.57 27.78
CA ARG A 650 38.14 -32.94 28.79
C ARG A 650 38.01 -31.43 28.69
N LEU A 651 37.62 -30.76 29.77
CA LEU A 651 37.64 -29.30 29.83
C LEU A 651 39.09 -28.82 29.94
N ILE A 652 39.59 -28.12 28.92
CA ILE A 652 40.95 -27.58 28.88
C ILE A 652 41.01 -26.20 29.54
N GLY A 653 39.99 -25.36 29.29
CA GLY A 653 40.03 -23.96 29.72
C GLY A 653 38.67 -23.28 29.72
N LYS A 654 38.59 -22.17 30.46
CA LYS A 654 37.44 -21.27 30.49
C LYS A 654 37.89 -19.87 30.14
N TYR A 655 37.28 -19.27 29.13
CA TYR A 655 37.65 -17.97 28.61
C TYR A 655 36.44 -17.04 28.61
N ARG A 656 36.67 -15.75 28.82
CA ARG A 656 35.64 -14.74 28.56
C ARG A 656 35.50 -14.59 27.05
N PHE A 657 34.28 -14.58 26.52
CA PHE A 657 34.03 -14.51 25.07
C PHE A 657 34.73 -13.31 24.42
N MET A 658 34.68 -12.15 25.07
CA MET A 658 35.35 -10.94 24.57
C MET A 658 36.86 -10.90 24.83
N GLY A 659 37.40 -11.86 25.59
CA GLY A 659 38.84 -12.07 25.76
C GLY A 659 39.47 -12.95 24.68
N LEU A 660 38.66 -13.69 23.91
CA LEU A 660 39.15 -14.52 22.81
C LEU A 660 39.58 -13.66 21.60
N PRO A 661 40.55 -14.09 20.78
CA PRO A 661 40.82 -13.51 19.47
C PRO A 661 39.57 -13.49 18.57
N TRP A 662 39.49 -12.52 17.64
CA TRP A 662 38.32 -12.38 16.75
C TRP A 662 38.02 -13.65 15.95
N THR A 663 39.06 -14.33 15.45
CA THR A 663 38.95 -15.60 14.73
C THR A 663 38.31 -16.68 15.58
N ASP A 664 38.74 -16.80 16.83
CA ASP A 664 38.33 -17.88 17.72
C ASP A 664 36.88 -17.68 18.19
N ARG A 665 36.44 -16.42 18.31
CA ARG A 665 35.03 -16.08 18.58
C ARG A 665 34.10 -16.55 17.45
N LEU A 666 34.55 -16.46 16.19
CA LEU A 666 33.77 -16.88 15.04
C LEU A 666 33.65 -18.40 14.91
N LEU A 667 34.55 -19.14 15.56
CA LEU A 667 34.62 -20.61 15.55
C LEU A 667 33.91 -21.25 16.75
N VAL A 668 33.24 -20.46 17.60
CA VAL A 668 32.41 -21.00 18.68
C VAL A 668 31.22 -21.76 18.09
N GLU A 669 31.12 -23.04 18.45
CA GLU A 669 30.08 -23.96 17.96
C GLU A 669 28.67 -23.55 18.36
#